data_AF-A0A674D2M6-F1
#
_entry.id   AF-A0A674D2M6-F1
#
_cell.length_a   1.000
_cell.length_b   1.000
_cell.length_c   1.000
_cell.angle_alpha   90.00
_cell.angle_beta   90.00
_cell.angle_gamma   90.00
#
_symmetry.space_group_name_H-M   'P 1'
#
loop_
_entity.id
_entity.type
_entity.pdbx_description
1 polymer ?
#
loop_
_entity_poly.entity_id
_entity_poly.type
_entity_poly.pdbx_seq_one_letter_code
_entity_poly.pdbx_strand_id
1 'polypeptide(L)'
;ESIFFRLSIYWVIMLCFNIDVKRPRIYTGPEEALFGFSVLQHDNAGDKSMLVGAPWDGPSNTRRGDVNNNHVCVCVCVFQACAPLWSQECGTSVFSTGICASVSDDLEPRETIAPTAQRCATYMDIVIVLDGSNSIYPWYEVQNFLSNILSKFHISPEQMQVGVLQYGEVAVHEWSLRDYQTTKEVVEAAKNISRQEGRETRTAYAIHMGCTEAFSPERGAREGATKVMIVVTDGESHDGEELPDALEECEKRNITRYAIAVLGHYIRRQQDPETFISEIKYIASDPDDKYFFNVTDEAALNDIVDALGDRIFTLEGTLGYNESSFKLEMSQIGFSTHVLDDGILFGMVGAYDWDGGVLKEGAEGRIMPTREAFESEFPQELKNHAAYLGYTVSSVIVGDWRRLYVAGAPRFKHKGKVILFELSNNGDVNIAQALNGEQIGSYYGSEVCGLDVDQDGITDVLLVAAPMYLGPGNKEAGRVYIYSLSGEVFVSNGTLKAEDRSQDARFGYALASAPDLNHDGYTDLLVGAPLEDGHNGAIYVYHGQGIHIIHNYKQRIAGSSLSPSLQYFGRSVSARLDLDGDGLLDLAVGAQGSAVLLSSRSIVQINMSLSFQPHSINVIQKTCQRGGRESACLNATACFLALSQLSVVAMLDERKLTARALFDDSNQRQTQLGVRVHTGENVCHNLPFHVFDTADYIRPISFSLRFKINDTESGPVLDEGWPTTFKRSVSVWGVYCGEDDVCVTDLVLQAHMDISGTRQQPYVIRSPRRRLAVEVQLQNRLENAYNTSLTLHYSHNLHFSSLSIRVRSTHTHTHTFTFLHLSHLADALIQTQPTAMPGLGPAPLPV
;
A
#
# COMPACT_ATOMS: atom_id res chain seq x y z
N GLU A 1 -2.02 14.05 47.77
CA GLU A 1 -0.97 13.77 46.76
C GLU A 1 -0.42 12.33 46.73
N SER A 2 -0.65 11.45 47.72
CA SER A 2 -0.23 10.02 47.62
C SER A 2 -1.27 9.04 47.06
N ILE A 3 -2.39 9.53 46.50
CA ILE A 3 -3.45 8.70 45.89
C ILE A 3 -3.39 8.75 44.35
N PHE A 4 -2.80 9.80 43.77
CA PHE A 4 -2.64 9.95 42.33
C PHE A 4 -1.48 9.12 41.75
N PHE A 5 -0.45 8.81 42.55
CA PHE A 5 0.72 8.06 42.08
C PHE A 5 0.53 6.53 41.98
N ARG A 6 -0.58 5.97 42.47
CA ARG A 6 -0.89 4.53 42.35
C ARG A 6 -1.82 4.18 41.19
N LEU A 7 -2.40 5.17 40.52
CA LEU A 7 -3.28 4.94 39.36
C LEU A 7 -2.53 4.97 38.01
N SER A 8 -1.32 5.54 37.94
CA SER A 8 -0.53 5.60 36.70
C SER A 8 0.35 4.37 36.42
N ILE A 9 0.43 3.39 37.33
CA ILE A 9 1.23 2.16 37.15
C ILE A 9 0.35 0.96 36.71
N TYR A 10 -0.97 1.13 36.64
CA TYR A 10 -1.92 0.08 36.22
C TYR A 10 -2.43 0.21 34.78
N TRP A 11 -1.85 1.10 33.97
CA TRP A 11 -2.14 1.26 32.54
C TRP A 11 -1.01 0.76 31.64
N VAL A 12 -0.27 -0.23 32.13
CA VAL A 12 0.68 -1.00 31.35
C VAL A 12 0.30 -2.46 31.57
N ILE A 13 0.01 -3.18 30.47
CA ILE A 13 -0.28 -4.63 30.37
C ILE A 13 -1.78 -4.99 30.44
N MET A 14 -2.44 -4.99 29.28
CA MET A 14 -2.91 -6.22 28.60
C MET A 14 -3.56 -5.85 27.25
N LEU A 15 -2.74 -5.60 26.25
CA LEU A 15 -3.08 -5.84 24.84
C LEU A 15 -2.18 -6.99 24.39
N CYS A 16 -2.50 -8.20 24.84
CA CYS A 16 -1.86 -9.39 24.30
C CYS A 16 -2.86 -10.02 23.34
N PHE A 17 -2.78 -9.65 22.07
CA PHE A 17 -3.26 -10.55 21.04
C PHE A 17 -2.17 -11.59 20.75
N ASN A 18 -2.56 -12.68 20.08
CA ASN A 18 -1.96 -14.00 20.20
C ASN A 18 -0.54 -14.15 19.61
N ILE A 19 0.06 -13.10 19.05
CA ILE A 19 1.43 -13.17 18.52
C ILE A 19 2.45 -13.20 19.67
N ASP A 20 3.38 -14.17 19.64
CA ASP A 20 4.43 -14.32 20.63
C ASP A 20 5.59 -13.33 20.42
N VAL A 21 5.47 -12.19 21.08
CA VAL A 21 6.52 -11.16 21.11
C VAL A 21 7.68 -11.49 22.06
N LYS A 22 7.59 -12.54 22.88
CA LYS A 22 8.63 -12.86 23.89
C LYS A 22 9.74 -13.76 23.33
N ARG A 23 9.44 -14.56 22.31
CA ARG A 23 10.39 -15.49 21.69
C ARG A 23 10.49 -15.27 20.16
N PRO A 24 10.84 -14.05 19.70
CA PRO A 24 11.04 -13.81 18.27
C PRO A 24 12.24 -14.61 17.74
N ARG A 25 12.14 -15.14 16.52
CA ARG A 25 13.31 -15.65 15.79
C ARG A 25 13.80 -14.55 14.85
N ILE A 26 15.00 -14.02 15.13
CA ILE A 26 15.58 -12.93 14.35
C ILE A 26 16.73 -13.47 13.52
N TYR A 27 16.64 -13.30 12.20
CA TYR A 27 17.68 -13.63 11.24
C TYR A 27 18.37 -12.35 10.79
N THR A 28 19.71 -12.33 10.83
CA THR A 28 20.49 -11.13 10.48
C THR A 28 21.22 -11.33 9.15
N GLY A 29 21.40 -10.24 8.41
CA GLY A 29 22.14 -10.21 7.15
C GLY A 29 22.84 -8.87 6.94
N PRO A 30 23.58 -8.70 5.83
CA PRO A 30 24.34 -7.48 5.57
C PRO A 30 23.42 -6.26 5.41
N GLU A 31 23.64 -5.22 6.22
CA GLU A 31 22.86 -3.96 6.13
C GLU A 31 23.08 -3.25 4.79
N GLU A 32 24.30 -3.28 4.26
CA GLU A 32 24.68 -2.66 2.98
C GLU A 32 23.92 -3.28 1.79
N ALA A 33 23.53 -4.55 1.91
CA ALA A 33 22.74 -5.27 0.91
C ALA A 33 21.24 -4.99 1.02
N LEU A 34 20.81 -4.21 2.04
CA LEU A 34 19.43 -4.01 2.44
C LEU A 34 18.69 -5.33 2.73
N PHE A 35 19.36 -6.30 3.34
CA PHE A 35 18.72 -7.55 3.76
C PHE A 35 17.47 -7.27 4.61
N GLY A 36 16.37 -7.98 4.33
CA GLY A 36 15.06 -7.75 4.95
C GLY A 36 14.20 -6.71 4.21
N PHE A 37 14.60 -6.30 2.99
CA PHE A 37 13.83 -5.37 2.16
C PHE A 37 12.43 -5.90 1.88
N SER A 38 12.35 -7.14 1.39
CA SER A 38 11.13 -7.90 1.17
C SER A 38 11.22 -9.24 1.90
N VAL A 39 10.09 -9.74 2.37
CA VAL A 39 9.96 -11.07 2.98
C VAL A 39 8.76 -11.77 2.36
N LEU A 40 8.89 -13.07 2.12
CA LEU A 40 7.82 -13.92 1.60
C LEU A 40 7.88 -15.28 2.26
N GLN A 41 6.75 -15.74 2.81
CA GLN A 41 6.62 -17.12 3.26
C GLN A 41 6.34 -18.01 2.04
N HIS A 42 7.10 -19.08 1.89
CA HIS A 42 7.06 -19.98 0.75
C HIS A 42 6.84 -21.42 1.20
N ASP A 43 5.86 -22.09 0.60
CA ASP A 43 5.59 -23.52 0.80
C ASP A 43 6.01 -24.27 -0.46
N ASN A 44 6.84 -25.29 -0.27
CA ASN A 44 7.32 -26.16 -1.31
C ASN A 44 6.94 -27.61 -0.97
N ALA A 45 5.77 -28.04 -1.43
CA ALA A 45 5.24 -29.40 -1.25
C ALA A 45 5.28 -29.90 0.22
N GLY A 46 5.10 -29.01 1.20
CA GLY A 46 5.14 -29.31 2.63
C GLY A 46 6.40 -28.83 3.35
N ASP A 47 7.48 -28.49 2.63
CA ASP A 47 8.66 -27.83 3.18
C ASP A 47 8.46 -26.31 3.14
N LYS A 48 8.30 -25.72 4.33
CA LYS A 48 7.97 -24.30 4.46
C LYS A 48 9.18 -23.49 4.86
N SER A 49 9.34 -22.33 4.23
CA SER A 49 10.51 -21.47 4.40
C SER A 49 10.14 -19.98 4.34
N MET A 50 11.08 -19.13 4.72
CA MET A 50 10.98 -17.69 4.56
C MET A 50 12.07 -17.23 3.60
N LEU A 51 11.66 -16.64 2.48
CA LEU A 51 12.53 -15.98 1.52
C LEU A 51 12.73 -14.52 1.92
N VAL A 52 13.97 -14.04 1.85
CA VAL A 52 14.33 -12.67 2.23
C VAL A 52 15.11 -12.00 1.10
N GLY A 53 14.60 -10.87 0.62
CA GLY A 53 15.26 -10.07 -0.41
C GLY A 53 16.38 -9.19 0.14
N ALA A 54 17.51 -9.15 -0.59
CA ALA A 54 18.67 -8.30 -0.34
C ALA A 54 19.09 -7.59 -1.66
N PRO A 55 18.38 -6.53 -2.07
CA PRO A 55 18.48 -5.97 -3.42
C PRO A 55 19.84 -5.35 -3.78
N TRP A 56 20.71 -5.06 -2.81
CA TRP A 56 22.02 -4.44 -3.06
C TRP A 56 23.21 -5.35 -2.77
N ASP A 57 22.98 -6.66 -2.73
CA ASP A 57 24.08 -7.60 -2.51
C ASP A 57 25.08 -7.63 -3.68
N GLY A 58 26.35 -7.85 -3.35
CA GLY A 58 27.49 -7.90 -4.27
C GLY A 58 28.40 -6.66 -4.32
N PRO A 59 29.52 -6.73 -5.07
CA PRO A 59 30.51 -5.66 -5.16
C PRO A 59 29.95 -4.40 -5.85
N SER A 60 30.45 -3.21 -5.46
CA SER A 60 29.93 -1.89 -5.86
C SER A 60 29.77 -1.67 -7.37
N ASN A 61 30.54 -2.39 -8.18
CA ASN A 61 30.61 -2.19 -9.62
C ASN A 61 29.69 -3.17 -10.39
N THR A 62 29.14 -4.19 -9.72
CA THR A 62 28.30 -5.25 -10.31
C THR A 62 27.34 -5.81 -9.26
N ARG A 63 26.55 -4.95 -8.61
CA ARG A 63 25.53 -5.40 -7.64
C ARG A 63 24.43 -6.13 -8.40
N ARG A 64 24.09 -7.34 -7.97
CA ARG A 64 23.10 -8.20 -8.65
C ARG A 64 21.81 -8.39 -7.83
N GLY A 65 21.83 -8.03 -6.55
CA GLY A 65 20.78 -8.39 -5.61
C GLY A 65 20.77 -9.90 -5.34
N ASP A 66 20.34 -10.32 -4.15
CA ASP A 66 20.26 -11.72 -3.78
C ASP A 66 18.95 -12.04 -3.05
N VAL A 67 18.53 -13.31 -3.09
CA VAL A 67 17.39 -13.86 -2.35
C VAL A 67 17.92 -14.96 -1.43
N ASN A 68 17.89 -14.71 -0.14
CA ASN A 68 18.36 -15.66 0.86
C ASN A 68 17.23 -16.56 1.35
N ASN A 69 17.51 -17.86 1.45
CA ASN A 69 16.63 -18.84 2.08
C ASN A 69 17.20 -19.23 3.45
N ASN A 70 16.40 -19.11 4.51
CA ASN A 70 16.81 -19.42 5.87
C ASN A 70 16.43 -20.82 6.37
N HIS A 71 16.11 -21.76 5.47
CA HIS A 71 16.14 -23.21 5.73
C HIS A 71 16.43 -23.96 4.41
N VAL A 72 17.48 -24.79 4.38
CA VAL A 72 17.90 -25.55 3.18
C VAL A 72 16.96 -26.73 2.95
N CYS A 73 16.27 -26.79 1.79
CA CYS A 73 15.64 -28.02 1.30
C CYS A 73 15.51 -28.06 -0.24
N VAL A 74 15.40 -29.28 -0.78
CA VAL A 74 15.56 -29.64 -2.21
C VAL A 74 14.32 -30.42 -2.68
N CYS A 75 13.41 -29.80 -3.43
CA CYS A 75 12.39 -30.44 -4.32
C CYS A 75 11.50 -29.38 -5.00
N VAL A 76 10.70 -29.72 -6.01
CA VAL A 76 10.21 -28.82 -7.11
C VAL A 76 9.03 -27.87 -6.77
N CYS A 77 9.32 -26.59 -6.54
CA CYS A 77 8.43 -25.42 -6.64
C CYS A 77 9.16 -24.25 -7.35
N VAL A 78 8.40 -23.23 -7.74
CA VAL A 78 8.93 -22.08 -8.48
C VAL A 78 8.38 -20.80 -7.85
N PHE A 79 9.25 -19.85 -7.53
CA PHE A 79 8.84 -18.50 -7.12
C PHE A 79 9.38 -17.46 -8.10
N GLN A 80 8.84 -16.24 -8.04
CA GLN A 80 9.23 -15.17 -8.96
C GLN A 80 10.08 -14.12 -8.26
N ALA A 81 11.20 -13.77 -8.90
CA ALA A 81 12.07 -12.68 -8.46
C ALA A 81 12.26 -11.68 -9.61
N CYS A 82 12.25 -10.39 -9.31
CA CYS A 82 12.41 -9.33 -10.28
C CYS A 82 13.50 -8.34 -9.86
N ALA A 83 14.27 -7.89 -10.84
CA ALA A 83 15.26 -6.82 -10.74
C ALA A 83 14.85 -5.69 -11.70
N PRO A 84 13.97 -4.76 -11.26
CA PRO A 84 13.44 -3.69 -12.12
C PRO A 84 14.49 -2.66 -12.53
N LEU A 85 15.61 -2.59 -11.80
CA LEU A 85 16.74 -1.71 -12.11
C LEU A 85 17.81 -2.39 -12.97
N TRP A 86 17.54 -3.58 -13.50
CA TRP A 86 18.43 -4.18 -14.48
C TRP A 86 18.53 -3.25 -15.69
N SER A 87 19.77 -2.90 -16.03
CA SER A 87 20.08 -1.95 -17.08
C SER A 87 21.01 -2.54 -18.13
N GLN A 88 20.85 -2.07 -19.35
CA GLN A 88 21.66 -2.42 -20.51
C GLN A 88 22.22 -1.15 -21.13
N GLU A 89 23.52 -1.14 -21.41
CA GLU A 89 24.16 -0.08 -22.20
C GLU A 89 23.80 -0.25 -23.68
N CYS A 90 23.26 0.81 -24.28
CA CYS A 90 22.91 0.91 -25.69
C CYS A 90 23.56 2.18 -26.27
N GLY A 91 24.75 2.02 -26.86
CA GLY A 91 25.55 3.16 -27.33
C GLY A 91 26.04 4.01 -26.17
N THR A 92 25.70 5.30 -26.15
CA THR A 92 25.97 6.23 -25.03
C THR A 92 24.85 6.26 -23.99
N SER A 93 23.72 5.58 -24.25
CA SER A 93 22.55 5.56 -23.39
C SER A 93 22.49 4.29 -22.53
N VAL A 94 21.77 4.36 -21.40
CA VAL A 94 21.56 3.23 -20.50
C VAL A 94 20.06 3.00 -20.35
N PHE A 95 19.57 1.86 -20.82
CA PHE A 95 18.15 1.48 -20.76
C PHE A 95 17.89 0.62 -19.53
N SER A 96 16.98 1.06 -18.66
CA SER A 96 16.57 0.32 -17.45
C SER A 96 15.21 -0.32 -17.68
N THR A 97 15.20 -1.44 -18.39
CA THR A 97 13.97 -2.13 -18.80
C THR A 97 13.42 -3.04 -17.72
N GLY A 98 14.28 -3.55 -16.81
CA GLY A 98 13.91 -4.51 -15.78
C GLY A 98 13.91 -5.96 -16.29
N ILE A 99 14.18 -6.90 -15.38
CA ILE A 99 14.22 -8.33 -15.68
C ILE A 99 13.59 -9.12 -14.56
N CYS A 100 12.85 -10.17 -14.88
CA CYS A 100 12.34 -11.11 -13.90
C CYS A 100 12.81 -12.52 -14.21
N ALA A 101 12.85 -13.37 -13.20
CA ALA A 101 13.12 -14.78 -13.35
C ALA A 101 12.12 -15.61 -12.54
N SER A 102 11.71 -16.71 -13.15
CA SER A 102 11.18 -17.86 -12.46
C SER A 102 12.36 -18.59 -11.81
N VAL A 103 12.35 -18.70 -10.49
CA VAL A 103 13.45 -19.23 -9.68
C VAL A 103 13.02 -20.57 -9.10
N SER A 104 13.92 -21.55 -9.18
CA SER A 104 13.72 -22.87 -8.59
C SER A 104 14.16 -22.95 -7.13
N ASP A 105 13.91 -24.10 -6.51
CA ASP A 105 14.07 -24.30 -5.07
C ASP A 105 15.52 -24.27 -4.60
N ASP A 106 16.44 -24.61 -5.49
CA ASP A 106 17.89 -24.43 -5.33
C ASP A 106 18.35 -22.99 -5.58
N LEU A 107 17.41 -22.05 -5.70
CA LEU A 107 17.64 -20.62 -5.98
C LEU A 107 18.26 -20.36 -7.37
N GLU A 108 18.19 -21.34 -8.27
CA GLU A 108 18.69 -21.20 -9.64
C GLU A 108 17.59 -20.62 -10.56
N PRO A 109 17.91 -19.63 -11.42
CA PRO A 109 16.97 -19.10 -12.40
C PRO A 109 16.63 -20.16 -13.46
N ARG A 110 15.34 -20.47 -13.65
CA ARG A 110 14.87 -21.40 -14.69
C ARG A 110 14.50 -20.71 -15.99
N GLU A 111 13.70 -19.66 -15.89
CA GLU A 111 13.19 -18.94 -17.04
C GLU A 111 13.30 -17.44 -16.81
N THR A 112 13.88 -16.73 -17.78
CA THR A 112 14.08 -15.29 -17.73
C THR A 112 12.99 -14.58 -18.51
N ILE A 113 12.31 -13.65 -17.85
CA ILE A 113 11.20 -12.87 -18.37
C ILE A 113 11.67 -11.42 -18.50
N ALA A 114 12.00 -11.01 -19.72
CA ALA A 114 12.48 -9.66 -20.06
C ALA A 114 11.68 -9.10 -21.25
N PRO A 115 10.36 -8.86 -21.09
CA PRO A 115 9.46 -8.65 -22.21
C PRO A 115 9.61 -7.28 -22.88
N THR A 116 10.12 -6.29 -22.14
CA THR A 116 10.38 -4.93 -22.60
C THR A 116 11.86 -4.68 -22.90
N ALA A 117 12.72 -5.69 -22.74
CA ALA A 117 14.12 -5.60 -23.11
C ALA A 117 14.22 -5.46 -24.64
N GLN A 118 14.37 -4.23 -25.09
CA GLN A 118 14.61 -3.94 -26.49
C GLN A 118 16.05 -4.36 -26.82
N ARG A 119 16.25 -4.97 -27.97
CA ARG A 119 17.60 -5.02 -28.55
C ARG A 119 18.01 -3.57 -28.78
N CYS A 120 19.22 -3.17 -28.38
CA CYS A 120 19.77 -1.86 -28.73
C CYS A 120 19.70 -1.72 -30.26
N ALA A 121 18.71 -0.99 -30.76
CA ALA A 121 18.36 -1.00 -32.17
C ALA A 121 18.21 0.43 -32.67
N THR A 122 19.35 1.09 -32.89
CA THR A 122 19.44 2.19 -33.86
C THR A 122 20.81 2.16 -34.50
N TYR A 123 20.93 1.39 -35.59
CA TYR A 123 21.99 1.63 -36.56
C TYR A 123 21.82 3.07 -37.07
N MET A 124 22.88 3.85 -37.13
CA MET A 124 22.85 5.20 -37.69
C MET A 124 23.79 5.31 -38.87
N ASP A 125 23.27 5.80 -39.98
CA ASP A 125 24.06 6.13 -41.16
C ASP A 125 24.09 7.65 -41.28
N ILE A 126 25.28 8.25 -41.13
CA ILE A 126 25.46 9.69 -41.17
C ILE A 126 26.21 10.05 -42.45
N VAL A 127 25.66 10.96 -43.27
CA VAL A 127 26.36 11.51 -44.44
C VAL A 127 26.53 13.01 -44.24
N ILE A 128 27.77 13.47 -44.22
CA ILE A 128 28.10 14.90 -44.13
C ILE A 128 28.28 15.43 -45.55
N VAL A 129 27.44 16.37 -45.95
CA VAL A 129 27.48 17.07 -47.24
C VAL A 129 28.13 18.44 -47.01
N LEU A 130 29.32 18.62 -47.58
CA LEU A 130 30.23 19.68 -47.17
C LEU A 130 30.65 20.56 -48.34
N ASP A 131 30.45 21.87 -48.19
CA ASP A 131 30.86 22.86 -49.18
C ASP A 131 32.40 22.99 -49.21
N GLY A 132 32.98 22.68 -50.37
CA GLY A 132 34.40 22.76 -50.71
C GLY A 132 34.74 23.92 -51.67
N SER A 133 33.83 24.88 -51.84
CA SER A 133 33.99 26.05 -52.71
C SER A 133 35.11 27.00 -52.23
N ASN A 134 35.39 28.03 -53.04
CA ASN A 134 36.42 29.04 -52.73
C ASN A 134 36.02 30.07 -51.66
N SER A 135 34.75 30.12 -51.24
CA SER A 135 34.29 31.02 -50.18
C SER A 135 34.67 30.52 -48.79
N ILE A 136 34.68 29.19 -48.58
CA ILE A 136 35.10 28.54 -47.35
C ILE A 136 36.61 28.72 -47.13
N TYR A 137 36.96 29.66 -46.26
CA TYR A 137 38.35 29.93 -45.90
C TYR A 137 38.44 30.48 -44.47
N PRO A 138 39.36 29.97 -43.62
CA PRO A 138 40.37 28.93 -43.92
C PRO A 138 39.85 27.48 -43.85
N TRP A 139 40.31 26.60 -44.76
CA TRP A 139 39.86 25.20 -44.82
C TRP A 139 40.18 24.36 -43.58
N TYR A 140 41.28 24.66 -42.89
CA TYR A 140 41.71 23.85 -41.74
C TYR A 140 40.68 23.88 -40.58
N GLU A 141 39.85 24.93 -40.49
CA GLU A 141 38.78 24.99 -39.48
C GLU A 141 37.69 23.95 -39.74
N VAL A 142 37.39 23.67 -41.01
CA VAL A 142 36.46 22.63 -41.41
C VAL A 142 37.03 21.23 -41.14
N GLN A 143 38.34 21.04 -41.37
CA GLN A 143 39.04 19.80 -40.99
C GLN A 143 38.98 19.56 -39.48
N ASN A 144 39.20 20.61 -38.68
CA ASN A 144 39.09 20.56 -37.23
C ASN A 144 37.67 20.20 -36.79
N PHE A 145 36.66 20.89 -37.34
CA PHE A 145 35.25 20.61 -37.08
C PHE A 145 34.90 19.13 -37.35
N LEU A 146 35.24 18.61 -38.54
CA LEU A 146 35.02 17.21 -38.89
C LEU A 146 35.74 16.27 -37.92
N SER A 147 37.01 16.53 -37.60
CA SER A 147 37.75 15.68 -36.68
C SER A 147 37.16 15.67 -35.26
N ASN A 148 36.65 16.81 -34.79
CA ASN A 148 36.07 16.98 -33.48
C ASN A 148 34.70 16.31 -33.38
N ILE A 149 33.81 16.53 -34.34
CA ILE A 149 32.48 15.89 -34.35
C ILE A 149 32.58 14.37 -34.52
N LEU A 150 33.44 13.89 -35.42
CA LEU A 150 33.61 12.45 -35.66
C LEU A 150 34.24 11.75 -34.46
N SER A 151 35.07 12.44 -33.67
CA SER A 151 35.64 11.89 -32.44
C SER A 151 34.61 11.64 -31.33
N LYS A 152 33.45 12.32 -31.38
CA LYS A 152 32.34 12.11 -30.46
C LYS A 152 31.49 10.89 -30.84
N PHE A 153 31.52 10.48 -32.10
CA PHE A 153 30.74 9.35 -32.61
C PHE A 153 31.40 8.00 -32.33
N HIS A 154 30.59 7.00 -31.96
CA HIS A 154 31.03 5.61 -31.84
C HIS A 154 30.86 4.88 -33.18
N ILE A 155 31.87 5.01 -34.05
CA ILE A 155 31.84 4.47 -35.40
C ILE A 155 32.21 2.99 -35.36
N SER A 156 31.26 2.14 -35.73
CA SER A 156 31.42 0.69 -35.84
C SER A 156 30.40 0.10 -36.82
N PRO A 157 30.67 -1.05 -37.47
CA PRO A 157 29.71 -1.71 -38.34
C PRO A 157 28.37 -2.05 -37.66
N GLU A 158 28.38 -2.19 -36.34
CA GLU A 158 27.24 -2.56 -35.50
C GLU A 158 26.49 -1.35 -34.92
N GLN A 159 27.01 -0.13 -35.04
CA GLN A 159 26.37 1.08 -34.51
C GLN A 159 26.32 2.19 -35.57
N MET A 160 27.33 3.07 -35.64
CA MET A 160 27.36 4.20 -36.57
C MET A 160 28.28 3.97 -37.77
N GLN A 161 27.80 4.36 -38.94
CA GLN A 161 28.61 4.47 -40.17
C GLN A 161 28.57 5.91 -40.66
N VAL A 162 29.71 6.42 -41.14
CA VAL A 162 29.82 7.81 -41.58
C VAL A 162 30.42 7.93 -42.96
N GLY A 163 29.74 8.63 -43.86
CA GLY A 163 30.21 9.02 -45.19
C GLY A 163 30.38 10.54 -45.30
N VAL A 164 31.27 10.97 -46.18
CA VAL A 164 31.48 12.41 -46.46
C VAL A 164 31.40 12.65 -47.97
N LEU A 165 30.54 13.59 -48.35
CA LEU A 165 30.34 14.10 -49.70
C LEU A 165 30.78 15.56 -49.72
N GLN A 166 31.83 15.88 -50.47
CA GLN A 166 32.29 17.25 -50.65
C GLN A 166 31.81 17.78 -52.00
N TYR A 167 31.34 19.04 -52.04
CA TYR A 167 30.78 19.64 -53.25
C TYR A 167 31.25 21.08 -53.53
N GLY A 168 31.13 21.50 -54.79
CA GLY A 168 31.37 22.86 -55.28
C GLY A 168 30.75 23.01 -56.67
N GLU A 169 31.59 23.02 -57.72
CA GLU A 169 31.13 22.91 -59.11
C GLU A 169 30.76 21.46 -59.49
N VAL A 170 31.43 20.49 -58.86
CA VAL A 170 31.14 19.06 -58.91
C VAL A 170 30.99 18.55 -57.48
N ALA A 171 30.43 17.36 -57.30
CA ALA A 171 30.34 16.72 -55.99
C ALA A 171 30.98 15.33 -56.03
N VAL A 172 31.77 15.02 -55.01
CA VAL A 172 32.59 13.81 -54.92
C VAL A 172 32.44 13.20 -53.53
N HIS A 173 32.31 11.88 -53.49
CA HIS A 173 32.37 11.13 -52.24
C HIS A 173 33.82 10.98 -51.82
N GLU A 174 34.22 11.69 -50.76
CA GLU A 174 35.54 11.56 -50.15
C GLU A 174 35.69 10.16 -49.54
N TRP A 175 34.60 9.67 -48.92
CA TRP A 175 34.42 8.27 -48.56
C TRP A 175 32.94 7.94 -48.35
N SER A 176 32.63 6.65 -48.47
CA SER A 176 31.29 6.05 -48.31
C SER A 176 31.11 5.44 -46.92
N LEU A 177 29.88 5.11 -46.55
CA LEU A 177 29.52 4.56 -45.22
C LEU A 177 30.26 3.28 -44.85
N ARG A 178 30.70 2.49 -45.85
CA ARG A 178 31.42 1.23 -45.66
C ARG A 178 32.95 1.34 -45.58
N ASP A 179 33.53 2.50 -45.94
CA ASP A 179 34.96 2.59 -46.24
C ASP A 179 35.82 2.56 -44.97
N TYR A 180 35.30 3.07 -43.85
CA TYR A 180 35.95 3.07 -42.55
C TYR A 180 35.06 2.41 -41.50
N GLN A 181 35.68 1.64 -40.59
CA GLN A 181 34.94 0.84 -39.61
C GLN A 181 35.21 1.25 -38.16
N THR A 182 36.13 2.18 -37.93
CA THR A 182 36.47 2.63 -36.57
C THR A 182 36.58 4.15 -36.48
N THR A 183 36.28 4.72 -35.30
CA THR A 183 36.39 6.17 -35.05
C THR A 183 37.79 6.70 -35.35
N LYS A 184 38.85 5.93 -35.03
CA LYS A 184 40.24 6.36 -35.25
C LYS A 184 40.57 6.55 -36.73
N GLU A 185 40.10 5.64 -37.58
CA GLU A 185 40.35 5.70 -39.03
C GLU A 185 39.64 6.90 -39.67
N VAL A 186 38.38 7.11 -39.30
CA VAL A 186 37.58 8.23 -39.81
C VAL A 186 38.16 9.58 -39.39
N VAL A 187 38.56 9.73 -38.12
CA VAL A 187 39.17 10.98 -37.62
C VAL A 187 40.49 11.29 -38.33
N GLU A 188 41.29 10.27 -38.65
CA GLU A 188 42.54 10.46 -39.39
C GLU A 188 42.29 10.80 -40.87
N ALA A 189 41.27 10.20 -41.49
CA ALA A 189 40.84 10.56 -42.84
C ALA A 189 40.33 12.01 -42.91
N ALA A 190 39.56 12.44 -41.92
CA ALA A 190 39.03 13.81 -41.82
C ALA A 190 40.11 14.88 -41.68
N LYS A 191 41.25 14.58 -41.05
CA LYS A 191 42.39 15.52 -40.98
C LYS A 191 43.12 15.71 -42.32
N ASN A 192 43.01 14.72 -43.21
CA ASN A 192 43.73 14.69 -44.48
C ASN A 192 42.84 15.06 -45.68
N ILE A 193 41.57 15.41 -45.46
CA ILE A 193 40.64 15.83 -46.51
C ILE A 193 41.11 17.14 -47.16
N SER A 194 41.31 17.14 -48.48
CA SER A 194 41.68 18.33 -49.25
C SER A 194 40.43 19.04 -49.77
N ARG A 195 40.48 20.37 -49.79
CA ARG A 195 39.45 21.19 -50.42
C ARG A 195 39.45 20.98 -51.95
N GLN A 196 38.28 20.79 -52.55
CA GLN A 196 38.16 20.56 -54.00
C GLN A 196 38.43 21.81 -54.84
N GLU A 197 38.13 22.99 -54.29
CA GLU A 197 38.19 24.27 -55.00
C GLU A 197 37.15 24.39 -56.13
N GLY A 198 36.48 25.54 -56.21
CA GLY A 198 35.38 25.74 -57.16
C GLY A 198 34.86 27.16 -57.15
N ARG A 199 34.30 27.61 -58.27
CA ARG A 199 33.71 28.96 -58.39
C ARG A 199 32.19 29.00 -58.17
N GLU A 200 31.56 27.83 -58.14
CA GLU A 200 30.11 27.65 -57.92
C GLU A 200 29.89 26.82 -56.66
N THR A 201 28.70 26.98 -56.07
CA THR A 201 28.22 26.20 -54.93
C THR A 201 26.89 25.56 -55.33
N ARG A 202 26.91 24.30 -55.75
CA ARG A 202 25.73 23.54 -56.21
C ARG A 202 25.15 22.67 -55.08
N THR A 203 24.46 23.30 -54.13
CA THR A 203 23.94 22.64 -52.93
C THR A 203 22.77 21.71 -53.25
N ALA A 204 21.86 22.08 -54.17
CA ALA A 204 20.72 21.23 -54.52
C ALA A 204 21.19 19.90 -55.14
N TYR A 205 22.15 19.97 -56.08
CA TYR A 205 22.78 18.79 -56.68
C TYR A 205 23.48 17.90 -55.63
N ALA A 206 24.20 18.51 -54.68
CA ALA A 206 24.89 17.77 -53.62
C ALA A 206 23.92 17.05 -52.68
N ILE A 207 22.83 17.70 -52.27
CA ILE A 207 21.76 17.10 -51.46
C ILE A 207 21.10 15.93 -52.21
N HIS A 208 20.76 16.13 -53.48
CA HIS A 208 20.16 15.08 -54.30
C HIS A 208 21.07 13.86 -54.41
N MET A 209 22.37 14.04 -54.66
CA MET A 209 23.34 12.92 -54.67
C MET A 209 23.54 12.30 -53.29
N GLY A 210 23.51 13.08 -52.22
CA GLY A 210 23.49 12.56 -50.85
C GLY A 210 22.33 11.60 -50.64
N CYS A 211 21.11 12.02 -51.01
CA CYS A 211 19.89 11.24 -50.80
C CYS A 211 19.77 10.03 -51.74
N THR A 212 20.24 10.14 -52.99
CA THR A 212 20.14 9.07 -53.99
C THR A 212 21.31 8.08 -53.97
N GLU A 213 22.54 8.58 -53.92
CA GLU A 213 23.77 7.79 -54.02
C GLU A 213 24.42 7.50 -52.66
N ALA A 214 24.63 8.51 -51.80
CA ALA A 214 25.37 8.32 -50.54
C ALA A 214 24.65 7.35 -49.59
N PHE A 215 23.32 7.45 -49.52
CA PHE A 215 22.45 6.53 -48.79
C PHE A 215 22.02 5.29 -49.59
N SER A 216 22.78 4.89 -50.61
CA SER A 216 22.53 3.65 -51.35
C SER A 216 23.13 2.42 -50.65
N PRO A 217 22.50 1.24 -50.77
CA PRO A 217 23.08 -0.01 -50.27
C PRO A 217 24.46 -0.31 -50.87
N GLU A 218 24.69 0.11 -52.12
CA GLU A 218 25.96 -0.06 -52.83
C GLU A 218 27.13 0.70 -52.17
N ARG A 219 26.82 1.81 -51.50
CA ARG A 219 27.77 2.63 -50.73
C ARG A 219 27.77 2.33 -49.22
N GLY A 220 27.04 1.31 -48.79
CA GLY A 220 27.06 0.81 -47.41
C GLY A 220 25.83 1.18 -46.59
N ALA A 221 24.84 1.89 -47.13
CA ALA A 221 23.65 2.25 -46.37
C ALA A 221 22.82 1.03 -45.97
N ARG A 222 22.35 1.03 -44.72
CA ARG A 222 21.63 -0.07 -44.08
C ARG A 222 20.13 0.22 -44.10
N GLU A 223 19.33 -0.77 -44.48
CA GLU A 223 17.88 -0.61 -44.70
C GLU A 223 17.10 -0.27 -43.42
N GLY A 224 17.59 -0.72 -42.25
CA GLY A 224 17.00 -0.45 -40.93
C GLY A 224 17.72 0.62 -40.10
N ALA A 225 18.64 1.39 -40.69
CA ALA A 225 19.36 2.45 -40.00
C ALA A 225 18.64 3.81 -40.11
N THR A 226 18.71 4.62 -39.05
CA THR A 226 18.32 6.03 -39.10
C THR A 226 19.32 6.79 -39.97
N LYS A 227 18.82 7.46 -41.00
CA LYS A 227 19.64 8.17 -41.98
C LYS A 227 19.69 9.65 -41.66
N VAL A 228 20.88 10.17 -41.36
CA VAL A 228 21.09 11.57 -40.98
C VAL A 228 22.04 12.24 -41.96
N MET A 229 21.59 13.31 -42.60
CA MET A 229 22.39 14.16 -43.45
C MET A 229 22.76 15.44 -42.71
N ILE A 230 24.02 15.85 -42.75
CA ILE A 230 24.50 17.13 -42.18
C ILE A 230 25.03 17.97 -43.34
N VAL A 231 24.32 19.04 -43.69
CA VAL A 231 24.69 19.97 -44.76
C VAL A 231 25.42 21.17 -44.16
N VAL A 232 26.64 21.45 -44.64
CA VAL A 232 27.48 22.57 -44.18
C VAL A 232 27.85 23.44 -45.39
N THR A 233 27.47 24.71 -45.35
CA THR A 233 27.68 25.67 -46.45
C THR A 233 27.86 27.10 -45.94
N ASP A 234 28.56 27.95 -46.70
CA ASP A 234 28.77 29.38 -46.42
C ASP A 234 28.17 30.34 -47.46
N GLY A 235 27.41 29.81 -48.43
CA GLY A 235 26.87 30.59 -49.53
C GLY A 235 25.57 30.05 -50.11
N GLU A 236 24.80 30.96 -50.71
CA GLU A 236 23.58 30.64 -51.47
C GLU A 236 23.87 29.67 -52.62
N SER A 237 22.93 28.74 -52.81
CA SER A 237 23.01 27.74 -53.87
C SER A 237 22.86 28.37 -55.25
N HIS A 238 23.79 28.06 -56.16
CA HIS A 238 23.70 28.51 -57.56
C HIS A 238 22.65 27.75 -58.37
N ASP A 239 22.17 26.62 -57.83
CA ASP A 239 21.13 25.72 -58.35
C ASP A 239 19.90 25.68 -57.43
N GLY A 240 19.62 26.76 -56.68
CA GLY A 240 18.54 26.81 -55.69
C GLY A 240 17.13 26.54 -56.25
N GLU A 241 16.90 26.70 -57.56
CA GLU A 241 15.63 26.35 -58.22
C GLU A 241 15.35 24.83 -58.20
N GLU A 242 16.38 23.98 -58.11
CA GLU A 242 16.28 22.51 -58.08
C GLU A 242 16.16 21.94 -56.66
N LEU A 243 16.27 22.79 -55.65
CA LEU A 243 16.30 22.42 -54.24
C LEU A 243 15.00 21.74 -53.76
N PRO A 244 13.78 22.16 -54.18
CA PRO A 244 12.55 21.47 -53.83
C PRO A 244 12.52 19.99 -54.26
N ASP A 245 12.98 19.71 -55.49
CA ASP A 245 13.00 18.34 -56.03
C ASP A 245 14.01 17.46 -55.26
N ALA A 246 15.17 18.01 -54.90
CA ALA A 246 16.17 17.33 -54.08
C ALA A 246 15.64 17.00 -52.68
N LEU A 247 14.94 17.93 -52.03
CA LEU A 247 14.37 17.73 -50.70
C LEU A 247 13.22 16.71 -50.72
N GLU A 248 12.39 16.69 -51.77
CA GLU A 248 11.32 15.69 -51.91
C GLU A 248 11.89 14.26 -51.96
N GLU A 249 13.02 14.05 -52.64
CA GLU A 249 13.70 12.75 -52.66
C GLU A 249 14.28 12.35 -51.29
N CYS A 250 14.78 13.32 -50.52
CA CYS A 250 15.23 13.07 -49.16
C CYS A 250 14.08 12.69 -48.21
N GLU A 251 12.93 13.35 -48.35
CA GLU A 251 11.72 13.05 -47.58
C GLU A 251 11.14 11.66 -47.92
N LYS A 252 11.08 11.30 -49.21
CA LYS A 252 10.65 9.94 -49.65
C LYS A 252 11.48 8.83 -49.02
N ARG A 253 12.75 9.12 -48.71
CA ARG A 253 13.71 8.17 -48.14
C ARG A 253 13.86 8.28 -46.62
N ASN A 254 13.06 9.13 -45.98
CA ASN A 254 13.04 9.36 -44.54
C ASN A 254 14.43 9.74 -43.98
N ILE A 255 15.07 10.74 -44.59
CA ILE A 255 16.41 11.22 -44.22
C ILE A 255 16.31 12.51 -43.40
N THR A 256 16.87 12.52 -42.19
CA THR A 256 16.86 13.68 -41.29
C THR A 256 17.96 14.64 -41.73
N ARG A 257 17.64 15.90 -41.98
CA ARG A 257 18.62 16.87 -42.49
C ARG A 257 18.90 17.93 -41.44
N TYR A 258 20.16 18.01 -41.01
CA TYR A 258 20.70 19.13 -40.26
C TYR A 258 21.37 20.09 -41.23
N ALA A 259 21.13 21.40 -41.06
CA ALA A 259 21.69 22.41 -41.94
C ALA A 259 22.47 23.45 -41.12
N ILE A 260 23.73 23.66 -41.49
CA ILE A 260 24.67 24.55 -40.80
C ILE A 260 25.07 25.69 -41.74
N ALA A 261 24.65 26.90 -41.41
CA ALA A 261 24.98 28.12 -42.12
C ALA A 261 26.24 28.78 -41.55
N VAL A 262 27.29 28.92 -42.36
CA VAL A 262 28.54 29.58 -41.99
C VAL A 262 28.56 31.01 -42.51
N LEU A 263 28.49 32.00 -41.62
CA LEU A 263 28.32 33.42 -42.00
C LEU A 263 29.64 34.17 -42.25
N GLY A 264 30.78 33.47 -42.18
CA GLY A 264 32.12 34.07 -42.28
C GLY A 264 32.29 34.92 -43.55
N HIS A 265 31.83 34.42 -44.69
CA HIS A 265 31.91 35.12 -45.98
C HIS A 265 31.12 36.45 -46.00
N TYR A 266 29.87 36.41 -45.52
CA TYR A 266 28.93 37.54 -45.53
C TYR A 266 29.40 38.64 -44.57
N ILE A 267 29.83 38.27 -43.35
CA ILE A 267 30.32 39.22 -42.35
C ILE A 267 31.61 39.90 -42.84
N ARG A 268 32.55 39.16 -43.44
CA ARG A 268 33.80 39.72 -43.99
C ARG A 268 33.56 40.73 -45.11
N ARG A 269 32.45 40.60 -45.85
CA ARG A 269 32.08 41.47 -46.99
C ARG A 269 31.00 42.51 -46.67
N GLN A 270 30.51 42.57 -45.43
CA GLN A 270 29.40 43.44 -45.01
C GLN A 270 28.13 43.24 -45.86
N GLN A 271 27.83 41.99 -46.21
CA GLN A 271 26.64 41.60 -46.96
C GLN A 271 25.54 41.09 -46.02
N ASP A 272 24.29 41.27 -46.43
CA ASP A 272 23.12 40.83 -45.68
C ASP A 272 22.90 39.31 -45.86
N PRO A 273 22.88 38.50 -44.78
CA PRO A 273 22.75 37.04 -44.86
C PRO A 273 21.30 36.52 -44.83
N GLU A 274 20.28 37.38 -44.77
CA GLU A 274 18.88 36.95 -44.57
C GLU A 274 18.35 35.96 -45.63
N THR A 275 18.69 36.18 -46.91
CA THR A 275 18.31 35.28 -48.02
C THR A 275 18.96 33.91 -47.87
N PHE A 276 20.26 33.88 -47.58
CA PHE A 276 21.02 32.68 -47.30
C PHE A 276 20.47 31.89 -46.10
N ILE A 277 20.23 32.56 -44.97
CA ILE A 277 19.70 31.92 -43.76
C ILE A 277 18.32 31.28 -44.05
N SER A 278 17.49 31.95 -44.84
CA SER A 278 16.17 31.43 -45.23
C SER A 278 16.29 30.17 -46.10
N GLU A 279 17.27 30.13 -47.02
CA GLU A 279 17.56 28.95 -47.83
C GLU A 279 18.05 27.76 -46.97
N ILE A 280 18.96 27.98 -46.03
CA ILE A 280 19.50 26.90 -45.18
C ILE A 280 18.45 26.38 -44.20
N LYS A 281 17.57 27.25 -43.69
CA LYS A 281 16.40 26.82 -42.92
C LYS A 281 15.46 25.94 -43.74
N TYR A 282 15.30 26.21 -45.03
CA TYR A 282 14.48 25.41 -45.94
C TYR A 282 15.10 24.03 -46.24
N ILE A 283 16.44 23.90 -46.17
CA ILE A 283 17.15 22.61 -46.30
C ILE A 283 16.94 21.72 -45.07
N ALA A 284 16.92 22.32 -43.87
CA ALA A 284 16.77 21.60 -42.60
C ALA A 284 15.41 20.87 -42.52
N SER A 285 15.35 19.79 -41.74
CA SER A 285 14.07 19.15 -41.39
C SER A 285 13.25 20.00 -40.40
N ASP A 286 11.94 19.78 -40.33
CA ASP A 286 11.07 20.47 -39.37
C ASP A 286 11.08 19.82 -37.98
N PRO A 287 10.98 20.59 -36.88
CA PRO A 287 10.94 22.06 -36.83
C PRO A 287 12.34 22.69 -36.98
N ASP A 288 12.41 23.87 -37.62
CA ASP A 288 13.66 24.53 -38.01
C ASP A 288 14.58 24.85 -36.82
N ASP A 289 14.04 25.22 -35.67
CA ASP A 289 14.78 25.48 -34.42
C ASP A 289 15.60 24.29 -33.89
N LYS A 290 15.22 23.06 -34.27
CA LYS A 290 15.90 21.82 -33.87
C LYS A 290 17.00 21.39 -34.85
N TYR A 291 16.83 21.62 -36.14
CA TYR A 291 17.71 21.07 -37.17
C TYR A 291 18.58 22.12 -37.90
N PHE A 292 18.33 23.41 -37.67
CA PHE A 292 19.13 24.52 -38.20
C PHE A 292 20.14 25.04 -37.17
N PHE A 293 21.35 25.31 -37.63
CA PHE A 293 22.40 26.00 -36.88
C PHE A 293 23.01 27.11 -37.73
N ASN A 294 23.33 28.25 -37.12
CA ASN A 294 24.15 29.27 -37.74
C ASN A 294 25.41 29.52 -36.90
N VAL A 295 26.51 29.82 -37.59
CA VAL A 295 27.79 30.16 -36.95
C VAL A 295 28.33 31.44 -37.56
N THR A 296 29.01 32.24 -36.73
CA THR A 296 29.53 33.55 -37.14
C THR A 296 30.67 33.45 -38.15
N ASP A 297 31.50 32.43 -38.03
CA ASP A 297 32.64 32.14 -38.91
C ASP A 297 33.00 30.65 -38.89
N GLU A 298 34.01 30.27 -39.68
CA GLU A 298 34.45 28.89 -39.81
C GLU A 298 35.04 28.34 -38.49
N ALA A 299 35.63 29.18 -37.64
CA ALA A 299 36.19 28.75 -36.36
C ALA A 299 35.11 28.39 -35.34
N ALA A 300 33.99 29.13 -35.34
CA ALA A 300 32.82 28.91 -34.51
C ALA A 300 32.07 27.60 -34.82
N LEU A 301 32.40 26.90 -35.91
CA LEU A 301 31.94 25.52 -36.15
C LEU A 301 32.34 24.59 -35.00
N ASN A 302 33.47 24.83 -34.34
CA ASN A 302 33.89 24.00 -33.20
C ASN A 302 33.01 24.21 -31.96
N ASP A 303 32.34 25.36 -31.81
CA ASP A 303 31.49 25.67 -30.66
C ASP A 303 30.15 24.90 -30.71
N ILE A 304 29.71 24.53 -31.91
CA ILE A 304 28.45 23.78 -32.10
C ILE A 304 28.63 22.27 -32.04
N VAL A 305 29.86 21.75 -31.94
CA VAL A 305 30.14 20.30 -31.93
C VAL A 305 29.43 19.60 -30.79
N ASP A 306 29.48 20.16 -29.58
CA ASP A 306 28.82 19.56 -28.41
C ASP A 306 27.28 19.61 -28.57
N ALA A 307 26.73 20.75 -29.00
CA ALA A 307 25.29 20.91 -29.20
C ALA A 307 24.72 20.01 -30.32
N LEU A 308 25.45 19.89 -31.43
CA LEU A 308 25.07 19.04 -32.56
C LEU A 308 25.24 17.56 -32.21
N GLY A 309 26.31 17.21 -31.51
CA GLY A 309 26.53 15.87 -30.95
C GLY A 309 25.36 15.46 -30.07
N ASP A 310 25.05 16.25 -29.04
CA ASP A 310 23.94 15.99 -28.10
C ASP A 310 22.59 15.84 -28.82
N ARG A 311 22.28 16.66 -29.83
CA ARG A 311 21.04 16.52 -30.61
C ARG A 311 21.02 15.25 -31.46
N ILE A 312 22.14 14.86 -32.07
CA ILE A 312 22.22 13.59 -32.82
C ILE A 312 22.10 12.40 -31.86
N PHE A 313 22.72 12.46 -30.68
CA PHE A 313 22.61 11.42 -29.65
C PHE A 313 21.18 11.24 -29.13
N THR A 314 20.36 12.30 -29.11
CA THR A 314 18.93 12.15 -28.76
C THR A 314 18.13 11.31 -29.77
N LEU A 315 18.60 11.16 -31.02
CA LEU A 315 17.94 10.33 -32.05
C LEU A 315 18.32 8.84 -31.95
N GLU A 316 19.41 8.47 -31.25
CA GLU A 316 19.74 7.06 -30.95
C GLU A 316 18.82 6.44 -29.89
N GLY A 317 18.16 7.28 -29.09
CA GLY A 317 17.27 6.84 -28.02
C GLY A 317 15.80 6.77 -28.41
N THR A 318 15.39 7.30 -29.57
CA THR A 318 13.97 7.47 -29.90
C THR A 318 13.64 7.07 -31.34
N LEU A 319 12.80 6.04 -31.49
CA LEU A 319 12.17 5.70 -32.77
C LEU A 319 11.10 6.76 -33.11
N GLY A 320 11.51 7.88 -33.69
CA GLY A 320 10.61 8.87 -34.29
C GLY A 320 11.13 10.30 -34.26
N TYR A 321 10.96 11.01 -35.39
CA TYR A 321 11.46 12.36 -35.67
C TYR A 321 11.02 13.47 -34.69
N ASN A 322 10.10 13.22 -33.76
CA ASN A 322 9.42 14.26 -32.99
C ASN A 322 9.33 14.09 -31.48
N GLU A 323 9.90 13.06 -30.87
CA GLU A 323 9.82 12.94 -29.41
C GLU A 323 11.19 12.59 -28.80
N SER A 324 11.62 13.40 -27.83
CA SER A 324 12.61 13.02 -26.82
C SER A 324 11.94 12.18 -25.72
N SER A 325 11.00 11.30 -26.10
CA SER A 325 10.17 10.51 -25.19
C SER A 325 10.71 9.10 -25.06
N PHE A 326 10.72 8.59 -23.84
CA PHE A 326 10.94 7.18 -23.57
C PHE A 326 9.61 6.45 -23.71
N LYS A 327 9.57 5.42 -24.55
CA LYS A 327 8.46 4.47 -24.61
C LYS A 327 8.66 3.38 -23.57
N LEU A 328 9.57 2.43 -23.81
CA LEU A 328 9.75 1.26 -22.95
C LEU A 328 11.19 1.06 -22.49
N GLU A 329 12.10 1.92 -22.95
CA GLU A 329 13.54 1.91 -22.67
C GLU A 329 13.80 2.03 -21.16
N MET A 330 12.92 2.75 -20.46
CA MET A 330 12.95 2.94 -19.00
C MET A 330 11.79 2.24 -18.29
N SER A 331 11.18 1.21 -18.91
CA SER A 331 9.93 0.60 -18.41
C SER A 331 10.01 0.06 -16.98
N GLN A 332 11.18 -0.38 -16.51
CA GLN A 332 11.39 -0.95 -15.16
C GLN A 332 10.38 -2.04 -14.82
N ILE A 333 10.16 -2.99 -15.73
CA ILE A 333 9.19 -4.06 -15.51
C ILE A 333 9.56 -4.90 -14.29
N GLY A 334 8.52 -5.35 -13.57
CA GLY A 334 8.70 -6.09 -12.34
C GLY A 334 9.00 -5.18 -11.15
N PHE A 335 8.73 -3.88 -11.28
CA PHE A 335 8.71 -2.96 -10.15
C PHE A 335 7.71 -3.42 -9.10
N SER A 336 6.55 -3.89 -9.58
CA SER A 336 5.58 -4.66 -8.80
C SER A 336 5.09 -5.86 -9.61
N THR A 337 4.68 -6.92 -8.91
CA THR A 337 4.19 -8.15 -9.52
C THR A 337 3.02 -8.70 -8.73
N HIS A 338 2.02 -9.23 -9.42
CA HIS A 338 0.89 -9.94 -8.81
C HIS A 338 0.66 -11.24 -9.57
N VAL A 339 0.74 -12.36 -8.85
CA VAL A 339 0.55 -13.70 -9.41
C VAL A 339 -0.96 -13.98 -9.52
N LEU A 340 -1.39 -14.43 -10.70
CA LEU A 340 -2.76 -14.80 -11.03
C LEU A 340 -2.81 -16.31 -11.33
N ASP A 341 -4.01 -16.88 -11.35
CA ASP A 341 -4.17 -18.30 -11.70
C ASP A 341 -3.72 -18.63 -13.15
N ASP A 342 -3.81 -17.64 -14.04
CA ASP A 342 -3.59 -17.79 -15.49
C ASP A 342 -2.33 -17.07 -16.00
N GLY A 343 -1.50 -16.54 -15.09
CA GLY A 343 -0.30 -15.80 -15.45
C GLY A 343 0.19 -14.85 -14.36
N ILE A 344 0.92 -13.82 -14.78
CA ILE A 344 1.48 -12.79 -13.89
C ILE A 344 1.14 -11.42 -14.45
N LEU A 345 0.69 -10.52 -13.58
CA LEU A 345 0.57 -9.10 -13.85
C LEU A 345 1.80 -8.36 -13.35
N PHE A 346 2.42 -7.58 -14.22
CA PHE A 346 3.59 -6.76 -13.96
C PHE A 346 3.24 -5.29 -13.99
N GLY A 347 3.81 -4.52 -13.07
CA GLY A 347 3.87 -3.07 -13.15
C GLY A 347 5.11 -2.60 -13.94
N MET A 348 4.93 -1.57 -14.76
CA MET A 348 6.00 -0.92 -15.53
C MET A 348 5.99 0.61 -15.30
N VAL A 349 6.57 1.04 -14.18
CA VAL A 349 6.47 2.43 -13.69
C VAL A 349 7.11 3.47 -14.60
N GLY A 350 8.15 3.11 -15.34
CA GLY A 350 8.88 4.05 -16.20
C GLY A 350 8.50 4.00 -17.67
N ALA A 351 7.44 3.25 -18.01
CA ALA A 351 6.89 3.26 -19.36
C ALA A 351 6.29 4.63 -19.71
N TYR A 352 6.42 5.03 -20.97
CA TYR A 352 5.83 6.24 -21.55
C TYR A 352 6.14 7.51 -20.75
N ASP A 353 7.42 7.87 -20.63
CA ASP A 353 7.90 9.01 -19.85
C ASP A 353 7.46 8.98 -18.37
N TRP A 354 7.50 7.80 -17.76
CA TRP A 354 7.06 7.57 -16.38
C TRP A 354 5.58 7.82 -16.10
N ASP A 355 4.73 7.90 -17.12
CA ASP A 355 3.28 7.76 -16.93
C ASP A 355 2.96 6.38 -16.33
N GLY A 356 3.70 5.37 -16.77
CA GLY A 356 3.64 4.01 -16.28
C GLY A 356 2.61 3.16 -17.02
N GLY A 357 2.47 1.91 -16.59
CA GLY A 357 1.56 0.95 -17.21
C GLY A 357 1.60 -0.41 -16.54
N VAL A 358 0.91 -1.37 -17.14
CA VAL A 358 0.86 -2.77 -16.69
C VAL A 358 1.02 -3.73 -17.85
N LEU A 359 1.61 -4.89 -17.61
CA LEU A 359 1.80 -5.96 -18.60
C LEU A 359 1.33 -7.27 -17.99
N LYS A 360 0.57 -8.07 -18.73
CA LYS A 360 0.17 -9.42 -18.30
C LYS A 360 0.89 -10.46 -19.16
N GLU A 361 1.61 -11.38 -18.52
CA GLU A 361 2.19 -12.56 -19.16
C GLU A 361 1.37 -13.78 -18.73
N GLY A 362 0.66 -14.43 -19.64
CA GLY A 362 -0.13 -15.63 -19.34
C GLY A 362 0.20 -16.79 -20.27
N ALA A 363 -0.44 -17.94 -20.04
CA ALA A 363 -0.24 -19.14 -20.87
C ALA A 363 -0.67 -18.94 -22.34
N GLU A 364 -1.65 -18.06 -22.59
CA GLU A 364 -2.15 -17.72 -23.92
C GLU A 364 -1.29 -16.66 -24.64
N GLY A 365 -0.26 -16.12 -23.97
CA GLY A 365 0.65 -15.13 -24.50
C GLY A 365 0.72 -13.85 -23.67
N ARG A 366 1.40 -12.85 -24.22
CA ARG A 366 1.64 -11.55 -23.60
C ARG A 366 0.58 -10.55 -24.02
N ILE A 367 0.02 -9.85 -23.05
CA ILE A 367 -0.90 -8.75 -23.24
C ILE A 367 -0.26 -7.48 -22.69
N MET A 368 -0.05 -6.52 -23.58
CA MET A 368 0.57 -5.24 -23.27
C MET A 368 -0.32 -4.11 -23.79
N PRO A 369 -1.13 -3.48 -22.92
CA PRO A 369 -1.88 -2.28 -23.26
C PRO A 369 -0.97 -1.17 -23.79
N THR A 370 -1.46 -0.44 -24.78
CA THR A 370 -0.80 0.78 -25.22
C THR A 370 -1.06 1.92 -24.23
N ARG A 371 -0.30 3.01 -24.35
CA ARG A 371 -0.51 4.23 -23.56
C ARG A 371 -1.96 4.75 -23.69
N GLU A 372 -2.48 4.74 -24.91
CA GLU A 372 -3.80 5.30 -25.25
C GLU A 372 -4.94 4.55 -24.55
N ALA A 373 -4.72 3.28 -24.18
CA ALA A 373 -5.70 2.49 -23.42
C ALA A 373 -6.02 3.10 -22.04
N PHE A 374 -5.12 3.92 -21.48
CA PHE A 374 -5.30 4.60 -20.18
C PHE A 374 -5.67 6.08 -20.30
N GLU A 375 -5.83 6.62 -21.52
CA GLU A 375 -5.98 8.06 -21.78
C GLU A 375 -7.19 8.69 -21.07
N SER A 376 -8.26 7.91 -20.85
CA SER A 376 -9.47 8.37 -20.14
C SER A 376 -9.19 8.84 -18.71
N GLU A 377 -8.24 8.23 -18.02
CA GLU A 377 -7.86 8.59 -16.65
C GLU A 377 -6.47 9.25 -16.54
N PHE A 378 -5.64 9.12 -17.59
CA PHE A 378 -4.29 9.66 -17.72
C PHE A 378 -4.16 10.43 -19.04
N PRO A 379 -4.72 11.65 -19.12
CA PRO A 379 -4.85 12.37 -20.37
C PRO A 379 -3.51 12.98 -20.82
N GLN A 380 -3.37 13.23 -22.12
CA GLN A 380 -2.11 13.65 -22.75
C GLN A 380 -1.52 14.94 -22.18
N GLU A 381 -2.35 15.86 -21.67
CA GLU A 381 -1.87 17.12 -21.07
C GLU A 381 -1.04 16.88 -19.79
N LEU A 382 -1.10 15.68 -19.23
CA LEU A 382 -0.37 15.27 -18.03
C LEU A 382 0.78 14.28 -18.32
N LYS A 383 1.17 14.06 -19.59
CA LYS A 383 2.22 13.10 -20.00
C LYS A 383 3.57 13.30 -19.28
N ASN A 384 3.91 14.53 -18.91
CA ASN A 384 5.19 14.83 -18.23
C ASN A 384 5.08 14.83 -16.70
N HIS A 385 3.96 14.37 -16.16
CA HIS A 385 3.67 14.43 -14.74
C HIS A 385 4.23 13.21 -13.97
N ALA A 386 4.78 12.21 -14.68
CA ALA A 386 5.42 11.02 -14.12
C ALA A 386 4.54 10.34 -13.07
N ALA A 387 3.37 9.85 -13.50
CA ALA A 387 2.33 9.33 -12.61
C ALA A 387 2.71 8.02 -11.89
N TYR A 388 3.64 7.24 -12.45
CA TYR A 388 4.12 5.94 -11.97
C TYR A 388 2.99 4.89 -11.88
N LEU A 389 2.13 4.81 -12.91
CA LEU A 389 1.15 3.72 -12.98
C LEU A 389 1.86 2.36 -12.99
N GLY A 390 1.34 1.41 -12.21
CA GLY A 390 1.97 0.12 -12.00
C GLY A 390 3.04 0.13 -10.91
N TYR A 391 3.11 1.18 -10.08
CA TYR A 391 3.94 1.16 -8.86
C TYR A 391 3.49 0.03 -7.94
N THR A 392 2.19 -0.20 -7.88
CA THR A 392 1.58 -1.40 -7.32
C THR A 392 0.66 -2.03 -8.34
N VAL A 393 0.57 -3.36 -8.29
CA VAL A 393 -0.41 -4.13 -9.04
C VAL A 393 -1.05 -5.17 -8.12
N SER A 394 -2.33 -5.42 -8.31
CA SER A 394 -3.09 -6.45 -7.59
C SER A 394 -4.31 -6.88 -8.40
N SER A 395 -5.16 -7.74 -7.86
CA SER A 395 -6.44 -8.10 -8.45
C SER A 395 -7.50 -8.28 -7.37
N VAL A 396 -8.74 -7.97 -7.71
CA VAL A 396 -9.92 -8.19 -6.86
C VAL A 396 -10.99 -8.93 -7.64
N ILE A 397 -11.81 -9.70 -6.94
CA ILE A 397 -12.98 -10.37 -7.49
C ILE A 397 -14.21 -9.63 -6.97
N VAL A 398 -15.13 -9.26 -7.85
CA VAL A 398 -16.39 -8.60 -7.47
C VAL A 398 -17.59 -9.48 -7.84
N GLY A 399 -18.72 -9.28 -7.15
CA GLY A 399 -20.03 -9.93 -7.31
C GLY A 399 -20.17 -11.03 -8.38
N ASP A 400 -20.20 -10.64 -9.65
CA ASP A 400 -20.38 -11.54 -10.80
C ASP A 400 -19.15 -12.43 -11.12
N TRP A 401 -18.33 -12.77 -10.12
CA TRP A 401 -17.05 -13.49 -10.26
C TRP A 401 -16.08 -12.81 -11.23
N ARG A 402 -16.26 -11.49 -11.38
CA ARG A 402 -15.54 -10.70 -12.35
C ARG A 402 -14.23 -10.23 -11.74
N ARG A 403 -13.13 -10.53 -12.41
CA ARG A 403 -11.79 -10.11 -11.99
C ARG A 403 -11.51 -8.69 -12.48
N LEU A 404 -11.25 -7.78 -11.54
CA LEU A 404 -10.71 -6.46 -11.83
C LEU A 404 -9.25 -6.44 -11.44
N TYR A 405 -8.40 -5.95 -12.34
CA TYR A 405 -7.01 -5.66 -12.03
C TYR A 405 -6.92 -4.29 -11.35
N VAL A 406 -6.03 -4.17 -10.39
CA VAL A 406 -5.80 -2.94 -9.62
C VAL A 406 -4.40 -2.45 -9.93
N ALA A 407 -4.27 -1.16 -10.26
CA ALA A 407 -2.96 -0.53 -10.43
C ALA A 407 -2.89 0.82 -9.72
N GLY A 408 -1.83 1.01 -8.94
CA GLY A 408 -1.53 2.27 -8.25
C GLY A 408 -0.62 3.18 -9.06
N ALA A 409 -0.91 4.48 -9.00
CA ALA A 409 -0.15 5.57 -9.60
C ALA A 409 0.10 6.67 -8.54
N PRO A 410 1.01 6.44 -7.57
CA PRO A 410 1.13 7.27 -6.37
C PRO A 410 1.61 8.70 -6.62
N ARG A 411 2.13 9.01 -7.83
CA ARG A 411 2.58 10.35 -8.22
C ARG A 411 1.59 11.10 -9.10
N PHE A 412 0.47 10.48 -9.48
CA PHE A 412 -0.55 11.15 -10.30
C PHE A 412 -1.02 12.46 -9.65
N LYS A 413 -0.88 13.58 -10.37
CA LYS A 413 -1.17 14.95 -9.87
C LYS A 413 -0.52 15.28 -8.52
N HIS A 414 0.58 14.60 -8.20
CA HIS A 414 1.29 14.64 -6.92
C HIS A 414 0.42 14.21 -5.71
N LYS A 415 -0.80 13.71 -5.92
CA LYS A 415 -1.69 13.24 -4.84
C LYS A 415 -1.77 11.72 -4.78
N GLY A 416 -1.63 11.07 -5.92
CA GLY A 416 -1.78 9.63 -6.08
C GLY A 416 -3.18 9.24 -6.58
N LYS A 417 -3.24 8.08 -7.22
CA LYS A 417 -4.47 7.50 -7.80
C LYS A 417 -4.37 5.97 -7.79
N VAL A 418 -5.50 5.29 -7.72
CA VAL A 418 -5.61 3.84 -7.95
C VAL A 418 -6.72 3.62 -8.96
N ILE A 419 -6.48 2.79 -9.97
CA ILE A 419 -7.49 2.40 -10.95
C ILE A 419 -7.81 0.92 -10.81
N LEU A 420 -9.08 0.58 -11.02
CA LEU A 420 -9.59 -0.77 -11.16
C LEU A 420 -10.07 -0.94 -12.59
N PHE A 421 -9.59 -1.96 -13.29
CA PHE A 421 -9.84 -2.11 -14.72
C PHE A 421 -9.92 -3.57 -15.14
N GLU A 422 -10.61 -3.79 -16.25
CA GLU A 422 -10.62 -5.05 -16.99
C GLU A 422 -9.60 -4.95 -18.12
N LEU A 423 -8.93 -6.07 -18.40
CA LEU A 423 -7.96 -6.19 -19.47
C LEU A 423 -8.44 -7.23 -20.48
N SER A 424 -8.69 -6.80 -21.71
CA SER A 424 -9.06 -7.69 -22.81
C SER A 424 -7.84 -8.43 -23.36
N ASN A 425 -8.07 -9.55 -24.05
CA ASN A 425 -7.00 -10.30 -24.72
C ASN A 425 -6.32 -9.51 -25.85
N ASN A 426 -6.97 -8.46 -26.36
CA ASN A 426 -6.41 -7.59 -27.40
C ASN A 426 -5.58 -6.43 -26.81
N GLY A 427 -5.51 -6.32 -25.48
CA GLY A 427 -4.84 -5.22 -24.79
C GLY A 427 -5.71 -4.00 -24.54
N ASP A 428 -7.02 -4.07 -24.82
CA ASP A 428 -7.96 -2.99 -24.49
C ASP A 428 -8.18 -2.94 -22.98
N VAL A 429 -8.20 -1.73 -22.43
CA VAL A 429 -8.41 -1.48 -21.01
C VAL A 429 -9.76 -0.82 -20.80
N ASN A 430 -10.61 -1.43 -19.97
CA ASN A 430 -11.88 -0.85 -19.53
C ASN A 430 -11.78 -0.48 -18.05
N ILE A 431 -11.73 0.81 -17.74
CA ILE A 431 -11.59 1.28 -16.36
C ILE A 431 -12.96 1.25 -15.69
N ALA A 432 -13.13 0.30 -14.76
CA ALA A 432 -14.36 0.14 -13.98
C ALA A 432 -14.48 1.23 -12.90
N GLN A 433 -13.37 1.61 -12.26
CA GLN A 433 -13.36 2.61 -11.20
C GLN A 433 -12.00 3.29 -11.04
N ALA A 434 -12.02 4.58 -10.67
CA ALA A 434 -10.83 5.33 -10.29
C ALA A 434 -10.98 5.94 -8.89
N LEU A 435 -9.99 5.71 -8.03
CA LEU A 435 -9.88 6.22 -6.67
C LEU A 435 -8.77 7.27 -6.61
N ASN A 436 -9.08 8.47 -6.12
CA ASN A 436 -8.15 9.60 -6.10
C ASN A 436 -7.66 9.92 -4.69
N GLY A 437 -6.36 10.18 -4.55
CA GLY A 437 -5.76 10.65 -3.31
C GLY A 437 -6.18 12.08 -2.96
N GLU A 438 -6.34 12.36 -1.67
CA GLU A 438 -6.83 13.65 -1.18
C GLU A 438 -5.70 14.69 -1.03
N GLN A 439 -4.54 14.26 -0.50
CA GLN A 439 -3.44 15.11 -0.08
C GLN A 439 -2.22 14.98 -1.00
N ILE A 440 -1.63 16.12 -1.35
CA ILE A 440 -0.39 16.17 -2.12
C ILE A 440 0.77 15.55 -1.34
N GLY A 441 1.66 14.82 -2.02
CA GLY A 441 2.81 14.14 -1.42
C GLY A 441 2.46 12.92 -0.58
N SER A 442 1.17 12.58 -0.40
CA SER A 442 0.76 11.47 0.48
C SER A 442 1.13 10.08 -0.06
N TYR A 443 1.47 10.01 -1.34
CA TYR A 443 1.87 8.78 -2.02
C TYR A 443 0.74 7.72 -2.04
N TYR A 444 -0.50 8.19 -2.17
CA TYR A 444 -1.71 7.36 -2.18
C TYR A 444 -1.70 6.36 -3.35
N GLY A 445 -1.88 5.07 -3.06
CA GLY A 445 -1.80 3.99 -4.05
C GLY A 445 -0.42 3.34 -4.17
N SER A 446 0.49 3.64 -3.24
CA SER A 446 1.81 3.00 -3.17
C SER A 446 1.81 1.62 -2.54
N GLU A 447 0.73 1.24 -1.87
CA GLU A 447 0.43 -0.13 -1.43
C GLU A 447 -1.09 -0.33 -1.55
N VAL A 448 -1.51 -1.48 -2.07
CA VAL A 448 -2.92 -1.88 -2.20
C VAL A 448 -3.10 -3.32 -1.75
N CYS A 449 -4.21 -3.61 -1.06
CA CYS A 449 -4.51 -4.97 -0.60
C CYS A 449 -6.01 -5.24 -0.70
N GLY A 450 -6.40 -6.24 -1.51
CA GLY A 450 -7.75 -6.79 -1.51
C GLY A 450 -7.90 -7.83 -0.40
N LEU A 451 -9.02 -7.81 0.31
CA LEU A 451 -9.40 -8.77 1.35
C LEU A 451 -10.79 -9.32 1.05
N ASP A 452 -10.84 -10.64 0.94
CA ASP A 452 -12.05 -11.45 1.08
C ASP A 452 -12.13 -11.82 2.57
N VAL A 453 -13.04 -11.17 3.31
CA VAL A 453 -13.05 -11.22 4.77
C VAL A 453 -13.79 -12.45 5.27
N ASP A 454 -14.91 -12.82 4.64
CA ASP A 454 -15.69 -14.00 5.00
C ASP A 454 -15.36 -15.27 4.20
N GLN A 455 -14.34 -15.19 3.33
CA GLN A 455 -13.77 -16.29 2.55
C GLN A 455 -14.77 -16.91 1.56
N ASP A 456 -15.64 -16.07 0.98
CA ASP A 456 -16.64 -16.51 -0.01
C ASP A 456 -16.12 -16.52 -1.46
N GLY A 457 -14.89 -16.02 -1.68
CA GLY A 457 -14.23 -15.88 -2.98
C GLY A 457 -14.38 -14.50 -3.62
N ILE A 458 -15.15 -13.59 -3.02
CA ILE A 458 -15.37 -12.21 -3.46
C ILE A 458 -14.58 -11.27 -2.56
N THR A 459 -13.98 -10.24 -3.14
CA THR A 459 -13.23 -9.23 -2.38
C THR A 459 -14.19 -8.23 -1.73
N ASP A 460 -14.40 -8.35 -0.42
CA ASP A 460 -15.22 -7.44 0.38
C ASP A 460 -14.60 -6.05 0.56
N VAL A 461 -13.29 -6.01 0.78
CA VAL A 461 -12.59 -4.78 1.19
C VAL A 461 -11.35 -4.58 0.32
N LEU A 462 -11.21 -3.37 -0.24
CA LEU A 462 -9.99 -2.89 -0.86
C LEU A 462 -9.34 -1.84 0.04
N LEU A 463 -8.10 -2.08 0.42
CA LEU A 463 -7.28 -1.13 1.16
C LEU A 463 -6.33 -0.40 0.22
N VAL A 464 -6.21 0.91 0.43
CA VAL A 464 -5.26 1.75 -0.30
C VAL A 464 -4.45 2.58 0.68
N ALA A 465 -3.13 2.40 0.67
CA ALA A 465 -2.25 3.12 1.57
C ALA A 465 -1.71 4.44 0.97
N ALA A 466 -1.46 5.37 1.88
CA ALA A 466 -0.80 6.65 1.65
C ALA A 466 0.23 6.87 2.79
N PRO A 467 1.37 6.16 2.76
CA PRO A 467 2.34 6.14 3.85
C PRO A 467 3.00 7.50 4.10
N MET A 468 3.05 8.38 3.10
CA MET A 468 3.61 9.74 3.27
C MET A 468 2.55 10.78 3.64
N TYR A 469 1.33 10.34 4.01
CA TYR A 469 0.28 11.25 4.46
C TYR A 469 0.73 12.05 5.69
N LEU A 470 0.61 13.38 5.58
CA LEU A 470 0.93 14.33 6.63
C LEU A 470 -0.24 14.45 7.61
N GLY A 471 0.00 13.98 8.83
CA GLY A 471 -0.92 14.07 9.96
C GLY A 471 -0.80 15.38 10.74
N PRO A 472 -1.43 15.45 11.93
CA PRO A 472 -1.32 16.62 12.81
C PRO A 472 0.14 16.98 13.11
N GLY A 473 0.49 18.27 12.99
CA GLY A 473 1.85 18.74 13.21
C GLY A 473 2.81 18.61 12.02
N ASN A 474 2.28 18.37 10.80
CA ASN A 474 3.06 18.25 9.55
C ASN A 474 4.09 17.11 9.58
N LYS A 475 3.73 16.00 10.22
CA LYS A 475 4.57 14.80 10.32
C LYS A 475 4.03 13.70 9.43
N GLU A 476 4.92 12.86 8.89
CA GLU A 476 4.57 11.74 7.99
C GLU A 476 3.93 10.59 8.80
N ALA A 477 2.70 10.80 9.26
CA ALA A 477 1.97 9.80 10.04
C ALA A 477 1.64 8.56 9.19
N GLY A 478 1.33 8.76 7.91
CA GLY A 478 0.78 7.73 7.04
C GLY A 478 -0.71 7.48 7.30
N ARG A 479 -1.37 6.86 6.33
CA ARG A 479 -2.81 6.57 6.38
C ARG A 479 -3.14 5.38 5.49
N VAL A 480 -4.08 4.54 5.93
CA VAL A 480 -4.65 3.46 5.12
C VAL A 480 -6.16 3.70 4.99
N TYR A 481 -6.62 3.84 3.75
CA TYR A 481 -8.01 4.05 3.39
C TYR A 481 -8.70 2.70 3.19
N ILE A 482 -9.95 2.61 3.67
CA ILE A 482 -10.79 1.41 3.57
C ILE A 482 -11.87 1.69 2.53
N TYR A 483 -11.99 0.82 1.55
CA TYR A 483 -13.11 0.81 0.63
C TYR A 483 -13.85 -0.52 0.72
N SER A 484 -15.14 -0.49 1.00
CA SER A 484 -15.98 -1.68 1.08
C SER A 484 -16.77 -1.85 -0.21
N LEU A 485 -16.91 -3.10 -0.66
CA LEU A 485 -17.68 -3.45 -1.84
C LEU A 485 -19.17 -3.16 -1.59
N SER A 486 -19.79 -2.40 -2.49
CA SER A 486 -21.22 -2.10 -2.46
C SER A 486 -21.78 -2.24 -3.87
N GLY A 487 -22.45 -3.36 -4.14
CA GLY A 487 -22.81 -3.76 -5.50
C GLY A 487 -21.56 -4.21 -6.26
N GLU A 488 -21.16 -3.47 -7.28
CA GLU A 488 -19.97 -3.75 -8.11
C GLU A 488 -18.83 -2.74 -7.90
N VAL A 489 -18.98 -1.80 -6.97
CA VAL A 489 -18.09 -0.64 -6.82
C VAL A 489 -17.60 -0.55 -5.37
N PHE A 490 -16.34 -0.16 -5.20
CA PHE A 490 -15.73 0.04 -3.89
C PHE A 490 -16.02 1.43 -3.35
N VAL A 491 -16.71 1.52 -2.21
CA VAL A 491 -17.13 2.80 -1.59
C VAL A 491 -16.30 3.06 -0.33
N SER A 492 -15.87 4.31 -0.15
CA SER A 492 -15.06 4.70 1.01
C SER A 492 -15.80 4.42 2.32
N ASN A 493 -15.15 3.66 3.20
CA ASN A 493 -15.60 3.28 4.55
C ASN A 493 -14.64 3.82 5.63
N GLY A 494 -14.00 4.96 5.37
CA GLY A 494 -13.09 5.60 6.32
C GLY A 494 -11.66 5.07 6.27
N THR A 495 -10.97 5.09 7.41
CA THR A 495 -9.53 4.78 7.50
C THR A 495 -9.23 3.91 8.72
N LEU A 496 -8.19 3.09 8.61
CA LEU A 496 -7.64 2.37 9.77
C LEU A 496 -7.05 3.36 10.78
N LYS A 497 -7.21 3.06 12.06
CA LYS A 497 -6.67 3.87 13.15
C LYS A 497 -5.36 3.28 13.63
N ALA A 498 -4.31 4.09 13.61
CA ALA A 498 -3.03 3.81 14.25
C ALA A 498 -2.99 4.40 15.68
N GLU A 499 -1.87 4.24 16.38
CA GLU A 499 -1.68 4.83 17.71
C GLU A 499 -1.61 6.38 17.65
N ASP A 500 -2.32 7.08 18.54
CA ASP A 500 -2.44 8.56 18.53
C ASP A 500 -1.10 9.31 18.66
N ARG A 501 -0.03 8.62 19.09
CA ARG A 501 1.32 9.19 19.30
C ARG A 501 2.29 8.90 18.16
N SER A 502 1.89 8.15 17.14
CA SER A 502 2.76 7.77 16.04
C SER A 502 3.16 9.00 15.24
N GLN A 503 4.41 9.42 15.35
CA GLN A 503 5.00 10.54 14.61
C GLN A 503 5.95 9.99 13.57
N ASP A 504 5.87 10.52 12.34
CA ASP A 504 6.75 10.14 11.23
C ASP A 504 6.79 8.62 11.00
N ALA A 505 5.66 7.93 11.21
CA ALA A 505 5.57 6.48 11.28
C ALA A 505 5.55 5.78 9.91
N ARG A 506 5.13 6.50 8.86
CA ARG A 506 4.77 5.93 7.56
C ARG A 506 3.83 4.73 7.66
N PHE A 507 2.79 4.87 8.46
CA PHE A 507 1.77 3.84 8.61
C PHE A 507 1.12 3.50 7.26
N GLY A 508 1.07 2.20 6.93
CA GLY A 508 0.63 1.72 5.63
C GLY A 508 1.76 1.53 4.61
N TYR A 509 3.02 1.49 5.07
CA TYR A 509 4.16 1.26 4.16
C TYR A 509 4.12 -0.14 3.53
N ALA A 510 3.62 -1.13 4.26
CA ALA A 510 3.41 -2.49 3.78
C ALA A 510 2.07 -3.02 4.31
N LEU A 511 1.36 -3.80 3.49
CA LEU A 511 0.10 -4.44 3.85
C LEU A 511 0.20 -5.94 3.58
N ALA A 512 -0.38 -6.76 4.47
CA ALA A 512 -0.51 -8.19 4.21
C ALA A 512 -1.84 -8.72 4.74
N SER A 513 -2.58 -9.41 3.87
CA SER A 513 -3.71 -10.24 4.26
C SER A 513 -3.21 -11.49 4.98
N ALA A 514 -3.85 -11.80 6.12
CA ALA A 514 -3.59 -12.98 6.93
C ALA A 514 -4.89 -13.81 7.03
N PRO A 515 -4.91 -15.09 6.62
CA PRO A 515 -6.15 -15.84 6.45
C PRO A 515 -7.09 -15.88 7.66
N ASP A 516 -6.57 -16.12 8.85
CA ASP A 516 -7.33 -16.09 10.12
C ASP A 516 -6.33 -16.24 11.27
N LEU A 517 -5.92 -15.14 11.92
CA LEU A 517 -4.95 -15.18 13.02
C LEU A 517 -5.62 -15.51 14.35
N ASN A 518 -6.90 -15.19 14.52
CA ASN A 518 -7.63 -15.38 15.78
C ASN A 518 -8.53 -16.63 15.81
N HIS A 519 -8.59 -17.38 14.71
CA HIS A 519 -9.44 -18.56 14.50
C HIS A 519 -10.95 -18.29 14.63
N ASP A 520 -11.40 -17.09 14.26
CA ASP A 520 -12.82 -16.72 14.28
C ASP A 520 -13.54 -16.96 12.93
N GLY A 521 -12.79 -17.39 11.91
CA GLY A 521 -13.28 -17.65 10.57
C GLY A 521 -13.23 -16.45 9.62
N TYR A 522 -12.66 -15.32 10.03
CA TYR A 522 -12.53 -14.11 9.20
C TYR A 522 -11.07 -13.78 8.88
N THR A 523 -10.85 -13.23 7.69
CA THR A 523 -9.53 -12.75 7.26
C THR A 523 -9.09 -11.51 8.02
N ASP A 524 -7.85 -11.55 8.50
CA ASP A 524 -7.18 -10.49 9.24
C ASP A 524 -6.21 -9.69 8.36
N LEU A 525 -5.75 -8.56 8.89
CA LEU A 525 -4.84 -7.65 8.21
C LEU A 525 -3.65 -7.27 9.09
N LEU A 526 -2.48 -7.27 8.47
CA LEU A 526 -1.25 -6.69 9.01
C LEU A 526 -0.90 -5.39 8.29
N VAL A 527 -0.48 -4.39 9.07
CA VAL A 527 -0.04 -3.09 8.56
C VAL A 527 1.31 -2.71 9.14
N GLY A 528 2.27 -2.39 8.27
CA GLY A 528 3.61 -1.94 8.63
C GLY A 528 3.73 -0.42 8.82
N ALA A 529 4.51 -0.01 9.82
CA ALA A 529 4.87 1.38 10.12
C ALA A 529 6.38 1.46 10.46
N PRO A 530 7.28 1.31 9.47
CA PRO A 530 8.70 1.10 9.72
C PRO A 530 9.42 2.31 10.34
N LEU A 531 8.91 3.52 10.19
CA LEU A 531 9.59 4.70 10.71
C LEU A 531 9.11 5.09 12.13
N GLU A 532 8.14 4.37 12.67
CA GLU A 532 7.58 4.64 13.99
C GLU A 532 8.61 4.43 15.12
N ASP A 533 8.36 5.00 16.30
CA ASP A 533 9.21 4.92 17.49
C ASP A 533 10.67 5.37 17.25
N GLY A 534 10.87 6.36 16.38
CA GLY A 534 12.21 6.86 16.07
C GLY A 534 12.99 5.91 15.18
N HIS A 535 12.35 5.41 14.12
CA HIS A 535 12.90 4.46 13.13
C HIS A 535 13.12 3.03 13.64
N ASN A 536 12.68 2.69 14.85
CA ASN A 536 12.66 1.29 15.30
C ASN A 536 11.60 0.48 14.54
N GLY A 537 10.48 1.11 14.18
CA GLY A 537 9.39 0.53 13.42
C GLY A 537 8.40 -0.29 14.25
N ALA A 538 7.19 -0.46 13.72
CA ALA A 538 6.12 -1.22 14.33
C ALA A 538 5.26 -1.94 13.28
N ILE A 539 4.53 -2.96 13.73
CA ILE A 539 3.42 -3.57 12.97
C ILE A 539 2.12 -3.53 13.76
N TYR A 540 1.00 -3.49 13.05
CA TYR A 540 -0.35 -3.46 13.60
C TYR A 540 -1.16 -4.63 13.06
N VAL A 541 -1.95 -5.24 13.94
CA VAL A 541 -2.88 -6.34 13.62
C VAL A 541 -4.31 -5.82 13.69
N TYR A 542 -5.10 -6.05 12.66
CA TYR A 542 -6.52 -5.69 12.57
C TYR A 542 -7.35 -6.93 12.27
N HIS A 543 -8.49 -7.07 12.94
CA HIS A 543 -9.38 -8.22 12.75
C HIS A 543 -10.48 -7.98 11.73
N GLY A 544 -10.82 -9.04 11.01
CA GLY A 544 -12.04 -9.15 10.21
C GLY A 544 -13.29 -9.30 11.10
N GLN A 545 -14.45 -8.93 10.56
CA GLN A 545 -15.75 -9.19 11.16
C GLN A 545 -16.86 -9.16 10.10
N GLY A 546 -17.40 -10.32 9.76
CA GLY A 546 -18.36 -10.43 8.65
C GLY A 546 -17.67 -10.07 7.33
N ILE A 547 -18.22 -9.09 6.60
CA ILE A 547 -17.65 -8.55 5.34
C ILE A 547 -16.87 -7.24 5.55
N HIS A 548 -16.40 -6.98 6.77
CA HIS A 548 -15.78 -5.70 7.16
C HIS A 548 -14.50 -5.91 7.95
N ILE A 549 -13.57 -4.96 7.88
CA ILE A 549 -12.40 -4.89 8.76
C ILE A 549 -12.71 -4.00 9.97
N ILE A 550 -12.28 -4.38 11.17
CA ILE A 550 -12.41 -3.55 12.37
C ILE A 550 -11.39 -2.40 12.29
N HIS A 551 -11.85 -1.15 12.45
CA HIS A 551 -10.98 0.02 12.21
C HIS A 551 -9.91 0.24 13.28
N ASN A 552 -10.10 -0.29 14.49
CA ASN A 552 -9.13 -0.17 15.59
C ASN A 552 -8.21 -1.39 15.58
N TYR A 553 -6.91 -1.17 15.71
CA TYR A 553 -5.95 -2.27 15.85
C TYR A 553 -6.18 -3.03 17.16
N LYS A 554 -5.82 -4.30 17.12
CA LYS A 554 -5.99 -5.28 18.19
C LYS A 554 -4.69 -5.54 18.93
N GLN A 555 -3.60 -5.55 18.17
CA GLN A 555 -2.26 -5.56 18.72
C GLN A 555 -1.33 -4.70 17.89
N ARG A 556 -0.43 -4.01 18.62
CA ARG A 556 0.69 -3.27 18.06
C ARG A 556 1.97 -3.92 18.58
N ILE A 557 2.89 -4.23 17.69
CA ILE A 557 4.18 -4.86 18.02
C ILE A 557 5.27 -3.90 17.60
N ALA A 558 5.92 -3.28 18.60
CA ALA A 558 7.05 -2.39 18.38
C ALA A 558 8.33 -3.19 18.18
N GLY A 559 9.14 -2.84 17.18
CA GLY A 559 10.44 -3.48 16.94
C GLY A 559 11.36 -3.38 18.16
N SER A 560 11.33 -2.24 18.86
CA SER A 560 12.07 -1.99 20.10
C SER A 560 11.70 -2.93 21.26
N SER A 561 10.48 -3.49 21.25
CA SER A 561 10.05 -4.46 22.26
C SER A 561 10.60 -5.87 22.01
N LEU A 562 10.96 -6.19 20.76
CA LEU A 562 11.53 -7.47 20.34
C LEU A 562 13.06 -7.46 20.49
N SER A 563 13.71 -6.42 19.95
CA SER A 563 15.14 -6.18 20.11
C SER A 563 15.45 -4.70 19.95
N PRO A 564 16.31 -4.11 20.81
CA PRO A 564 16.70 -2.71 20.68
C PRO A 564 17.51 -2.40 19.41
N SER A 565 18.04 -3.43 18.74
CA SER A 565 18.84 -3.27 17.51
C SER A 565 18.00 -3.16 16.24
N LEU A 566 16.70 -3.46 16.30
CA LEU A 566 15.84 -3.44 15.11
C LEU A 566 15.57 -2.00 14.66
N GLN A 567 15.75 -1.78 13.36
CA GLN A 567 15.41 -0.55 12.66
C GLN A 567 14.54 -0.87 11.45
N TYR A 568 13.63 0.03 11.11
CA TYR A 568 12.68 -0.13 10.00
C TYR A 568 11.87 -1.44 10.05
N PHE A 569 11.57 -1.92 11.27
CA PHE A 569 10.76 -3.10 11.48
C PHE A 569 9.33 -2.88 10.96
N GLY A 570 8.83 -3.78 10.12
CA GLY A 570 7.54 -3.63 9.45
C GLY A 570 7.63 -2.99 8.06
N ARG A 571 8.82 -2.93 7.46
CA ARG A 571 9.00 -2.46 6.07
C ARG A 571 8.46 -3.45 5.02
N SER A 572 8.32 -4.71 5.37
CA SER A 572 7.67 -5.75 4.57
C SER A 572 7.08 -6.78 5.53
N VAL A 573 5.95 -7.38 5.16
CA VAL A 573 5.18 -8.29 6.02
C VAL A 573 4.59 -9.43 5.18
N SER A 574 4.55 -10.64 5.74
CA SER A 574 3.94 -11.82 5.14
C SER A 574 3.40 -12.75 6.24
N ALA A 575 2.15 -13.21 6.11
CA ALA A 575 1.48 -14.07 7.09
C ALA A 575 0.47 -14.99 6.42
N ARG A 576 0.96 -16.10 5.85
CA ARG A 576 0.19 -17.08 5.07
C ARG A 576 0.46 -18.52 5.49
N LEU A 577 1.58 -18.80 6.16
CA LEU A 577 2.03 -20.14 6.47
C LEU A 577 2.40 -20.28 7.95
N ASP A 578 2.09 -21.45 8.47
CA ASP A 578 2.65 -22.01 9.71
C ASP A 578 4.07 -22.52 9.42
N LEU A 579 5.12 -21.77 9.80
CA LEU A 579 6.51 -22.10 9.51
C LEU A 579 7.17 -22.94 10.61
N ASP A 580 6.63 -23.00 11.82
CA ASP A 580 7.17 -23.81 12.91
C ASP A 580 6.45 -25.15 13.15
N GLY A 581 5.36 -25.39 12.44
CA GLY A 581 4.64 -26.66 12.36
C GLY A 581 3.68 -26.90 13.52
N ASP A 582 3.28 -25.85 14.24
CA ASP A 582 2.37 -25.96 15.39
C ASP A 582 0.88 -25.88 15.01
N GLY A 583 0.57 -25.67 13.73
CA GLY A 583 -0.77 -25.55 13.19
C GLY A 583 -1.36 -24.13 13.24
N LEU A 584 -0.58 -23.14 13.68
CA LEU A 584 -0.97 -21.72 13.72
C LEU A 584 -0.16 -20.91 12.70
N LEU A 585 -0.74 -19.83 12.18
CA LEU A 585 -0.06 -18.99 11.20
C LEU A 585 1.08 -18.20 11.83
N ASP A 586 2.24 -18.17 11.18
CA ASP A 586 3.37 -17.34 11.61
C ASP A 586 3.46 -16.03 10.83
N LEU A 587 4.11 -15.04 11.44
CA LEU A 587 4.32 -13.72 10.84
C LEU A 587 5.80 -13.53 10.49
N ALA A 588 6.09 -13.37 9.22
CA ALA A 588 7.39 -12.93 8.72
C ALA A 588 7.41 -11.41 8.51
N VAL A 589 8.39 -10.73 9.09
CA VAL A 589 8.51 -9.26 9.06
C VAL A 589 9.93 -8.85 8.69
N GLY A 590 10.06 -8.01 7.67
CA GLY A 590 11.33 -7.40 7.27
C GLY A 590 11.72 -6.23 8.17
N ALA A 591 13.02 -6.05 8.35
CA ALA A 591 13.67 -4.91 9.01
C ALA A 591 14.99 -4.59 8.29
N GLN A 592 15.68 -3.51 8.66
CA GLN A 592 16.99 -3.21 8.09
C GLN A 592 18.03 -4.20 8.61
N GLY A 593 18.67 -4.95 7.71
CA GLY A 593 19.70 -5.92 8.06
C GLY A 593 19.15 -7.13 8.82
N SER A 594 17.83 -7.31 8.88
CA SER A 594 17.20 -8.39 9.64
C SER A 594 15.84 -8.80 9.06
N ALA A 595 15.47 -10.06 9.27
CA ALA A 595 14.13 -10.58 9.08
C ALA A 595 13.69 -11.28 10.37
N VAL A 596 12.44 -11.06 10.79
CA VAL A 596 11.91 -11.53 12.07
C VAL A 596 10.74 -12.47 11.80
N LEU A 597 10.77 -13.64 12.41
CA LEU A 597 9.66 -14.57 12.45
C LEU A 597 9.02 -14.54 13.85
N LEU A 598 7.73 -14.27 13.90
CA LEU A 598 6.91 -14.25 15.12
C LEU A 598 5.88 -15.37 15.03
N SER A 599 5.90 -16.28 16.01
CA SER A 599 4.92 -17.36 16.06
C SER A 599 3.61 -16.90 16.67
N SER A 600 2.49 -17.44 16.20
CA SER A 600 1.19 -17.26 16.85
C SER A 600 1.06 -18.17 18.08
N ARG A 601 0.09 -17.87 18.95
CA ARG A 601 -0.23 -18.67 20.14
C ARG A 601 -1.68 -19.11 20.08
N SER A 602 -1.96 -20.29 20.61
CA SER A 602 -3.33 -20.79 20.64
C SER A 602 -4.22 -19.88 21.48
N ILE A 603 -5.41 -19.57 20.98
CA ILE A 603 -6.43 -18.81 21.68
C ILE A 603 -7.38 -19.76 22.40
N VAL A 604 -7.71 -19.47 23.66
CA VAL A 604 -8.62 -20.30 24.46
C VAL A 604 -9.81 -19.49 24.93
N GLN A 605 -10.99 -20.01 24.65
CA GLN A 605 -12.25 -19.57 25.27
C GLN A 605 -12.55 -20.44 26.47
N ILE A 606 -12.93 -19.79 27.58
CA ILE A 606 -13.24 -20.48 28.84
C ILE A 606 -14.73 -20.37 29.09
N ASN A 607 -15.42 -21.50 28.98
CA ASN A 607 -16.85 -21.59 29.27
C ASN A 607 -17.04 -22.00 30.73
N MET A 608 -17.88 -21.23 31.44
CA MET A 608 -18.14 -21.43 32.85
C MET A 608 -19.62 -21.52 33.13
N SER A 609 -19.99 -22.42 34.04
CA SER A 609 -21.32 -22.47 34.62
C SER A 609 -21.23 -22.52 36.14
N LEU A 610 -22.18 -21.88 36.82
CA LEU A 610 -22.22 -21.79 38.28
C LEU A 610 -23.63 -22.06 38.76
N SER A 611 -23.88 -23.15 39.48
CA SER A 611 -25.20 -23.47 40.07
C SER A 611 -25.15 -23.45 41.60
N PHE A 612 -26.30 -23.20 42.23
CA PHE A 612 -26.41 -23.17 43.69
C PHE A 612 -27.40 -24.23 44.16
N GLN A 613 -27.04 -24.96 45.21
CA GLN A 613 -27.91 -25.91 45.88
C GLN A 613 -27.92 -25.62 47.40
N PRO A 614 -29.07 -25.23 47.98
CA PRO A 614 -30.34 -24.89 47.32
C PRO A 614 -30.25 -23.66 46.40
N HIS A 615 -31.20 -23.52 45.47
CA HIS A 615 -31.22 -22.44 44.46
C HIS A 615 -31.46 -21.04 45.06
N SER A 616 -31.88 -20.96 46.32
CA SER A 616 -32.14 -19.74 47.07
C SER A 616 -31.77 -19.92 48.53
N ILE A 617 -31.48 -18.81 49.22
CA ILE A 617 -31.15 -18.80 50.64
C ILE A 617 -32.44 -18.67 51.45
N ASN A 618 -32.76 -19.66 52.27
CA ASN A 618 -33.77 -19.52 53.31
C ASN A 618 -33.08 -19.06 54.61
N VAL A 619 -33.41 -17.87 55.10
CA VAL A 619 -32.77 -17.30 56.31
C VAL A 619 -33.54 -17.66 57.59
N ILE A 620 -34.79 -18.12 57.45
CA ILE A 620 -35.60 -18.64 58.56
C ILE A 620 -35.14 -20.06 58.90
N GLN A 621 -34.94 -20.90 57.88
CA GLN A 621 -34.44 -22.26 58.05
C GLN A 621 -32.91 -22.29 58.06
N LYS A 622 -32.32 -22.23 59.25
CA LYS A 622 -30.87 -22.35 59.42
C LYS A 622 -30.46 -23.82 59.33
N THR A 623 -29.88 -24.19 58.20
CA THR A 623 -29.58 -25.59 57.84
C THR A 623 -28.30 -26.13 58.48
N CYS A 624 -27.46 -25.29 59.09
CA CYS A 624 -26.18 -25.73 59.66
C CYS A 624 -25.70 -24.82 60.79
N GLN A 625 -24.66 -25.26 61.52
CA GLN A 625 -23.94 -24.47 62.51
C GLN A 625 -22.46 -24.31 62.09
N ARG A 626 -21.98 -23.07 62.01
CA ARG A 626 -20.61 -22.72 61.61
C ARG A 626 -20.06 -21.65 62.56
N GLY A 627 -18.87 -21.87 63.13
CA GLY A 627 -18.26 -20.96 64.09
C GLY A 627 -19.12 -20.67 65.34
N GLY A 628 -19.94 -21.65 65.77
CA GLY A 628 -20.86 -21.51 66.91
C GLY A 628 -22.16 -20.75 66.64
N ARG A 629 -22.35 -20.23 65.41
CA ARG A 629 -23.58 -19.55 64.99
C ARG A 629 -24.39 -20.47 64.06
N GLU A 630 -25.71 -20.45 64.21
CA GLU A 630 -26.59 -21.05 63.22
C GLU A 630 -26.54 -20.22 61.93
N SER A 631 -26.49 -20.89 60.77
CA SER A 631 -26.32 -20.26 59.46
C SER A 631 -27.08 -21.03 58.38
N ALA A 632 -27.35 -20.36 57.26
CA ALA A 632 -27.87 -21.02 56.07
C ALA A 632 -26.69 -21.51 55.22
N CYS A 633 -26.51 -22.84 55.11
CA CYS A 633 -25.47 -23.44 54.28
C CYS A 633 -25.98 -23.71 52.87
N LEU A 634 -25.15 -23.39 51.88
CA LEU A 634 -25.37 -23.61 50.47
C LEU A 634 -24.11 -24.20 49.84
N ASN A 635 -24.28 -24.89 48.73
CA ASN A 635 -23.18 -25.37 47.92
C ASN A 635 -23.24 -24.72 46.54
N ALA A 636 -22.15 -24.08 46.12
CA ALA A 636 -21.99 -23.56 44.77
C ALA A 636 -21.19 -24.57 43.94
N THR A 637 -21.74 -25.07 42.85
CA THR A 637 -21.02 -25.92 41.90
C THR A 637 -20.57 -25.08 40.72
N ALA A 638 -19.26 -24.89 40.58
CA ALA A 638 -18.63 -24.19 39.48
C ALA A 638 -18.05 -25.23 38.51
N CYS A 639 -18.53 -25.25 37.27
CA CYS A 639 -18.03 -26.13 36.22
C CYS A 639 -17.30 -25.34 35.14
N PHE A 640 -16.16 -25.87 34.71
CA PHE A 640 -15.22 -25.26 33.79
C PHE A 640 -15.02 -26.16 32.58
N LEU A 641 -15.13 -25.56 31.39
CA LEU A 641 -14.78 -26.16 30.11
C LEU A 641 -13.73 -25.27 29.45
N ALA A 642 -12.48 -25.75 29.37
CA ALA A 642 -11.33 -25.00 28.88
C ALA A 642 -10.18 -25.93 28.46
N LEU A 643 -9.24 -25.38 27.68
CA LEU A 643 -8.01 -26.04 27.24
C LEU A 643 -6.79 -25.48 27.99
N SER A 644 -6.79 -25.49 29.34
CA SER A 644 -5.62 -25.02 30.10
C SER A 644 -5.65 -25.31 31.60
N GLN A 645 -4.52 -25.00 32.27
CA GLN A 645 -4.43 -24.87 33.72
C GLN A 645 -4.80 -23.45 34.16
N LEU A 646 -5.84 -23.35 34.99
CA LEU A 646 -6.44 -22.11 35.45
C LEU A 646 -6.19 -21.92 36.95
N SER A 647 -5.91 -20.70 37.35
CA SER A 647 -6.05 -20.24 38.73
C SER A 647 -7.34 -19.44 38.84
N VAL A 648 -8.27 -19.93 39.67
CA VAL A 648 -9.58 -19.32 39.89
C VAL A 648 -9.67 -18.78 41.32
N VAL A 649 -10.14 -17.54 41.46
CA VAL A 649 -10.45 -16.91 42.73
C VAL A 649 -11.95 -16.72 42.82
N ALA A 650 -12.56 -17.40 43.79
CA ALA A 650 -13.98 -17.25 44.10
C ALA A 650 -14.16 -16.19 45.21
N MET A 651 -15.14 -15.30 45.05
CA MET A 651 -15.44 -14.23 45.99
C MET A 651 -16.94 -14.12 46.27
N LEU A 652 -17.27 -13.87 47.54
CA LEU A 652 -18.64 -13.62 48.03
C LEU A 652 -18.79 -12.15 48.43
N ASP A 653 -19.93 -11.53 48.06
CA ASP A 653 -20.29 -10.15 48.42
C ASP A 653 -19.16 -9.12 48.11
N GLU A 654 -18.51 -9.25 46.96
CA GLU A 654 -17.32 -8.49 46.52
C GLU A 654 -17.40 -6.97 46.73
N ARG A 655 -18.60 -6.38 46.58
CA ARG A 655 -18.82 -4.93 46.66
C ARG A 655 -19.24 -4.43 48.05
N LYS A 656 -19.36 -5.30 49.06
CA LYS A 656 -19.79 -4.91 50.41
C LYS A 656 -18.61 -4.75 51.38
N LEU A 657 -18.74 -3.79 52.30
CA LEU A 657 -17.78 -3.58 53.39
C LEU A 657 -17.73 -4.79 54.34
N THR A 658 -18.89 -5.39 54.62
CA THR A 658 -19.03 -6.60 55.44
C THR A 658 -19.66 -7.70 54.60
N ALA A 659 -18.94 -8.82 54.45
CA ALA A 659 -19.44 -9.97 53.71
C ALA A 659 -20.48 -10.71 54.55
N ARG A 660 -21.66 -10.97 53.96
CA ARG A 660 -22.73 -11.72 54.63
C ARG A 660 -22.54 -13.22 54.54
N ALA A 661 -21.68 -13.67 53.64
CA ALA A 661 -21.37 -15.07 53.39
C ALA A 661 -19.87 -15.31 53.37
N LEU A 662 -19.44 -16.48 53.86
CA LEU A 662 -18.06 -16.95 53.87
C LEU A 662 -17.99 -18.38 53.32
N PHE A 663 -16.86 -18.72 52.70
CA PHE A 663 -16.58 -20.09 52.30
C PHE A 663 -16.28 -20.96 53.51
N ASP A 664 -16.79 -22.21 53.52
CA ASP A 664 -16.68 -23.11 54.67
C ASP A 664 -15.23 -23.54 54.95
N ASP A 665 -14.44 -23.77 53.90
CA ASP A 665 -13.08 -24.29 54.02
C ASP A 665 -12.09 -23.25 54.59
N SER A 666 -12.22 -21.99 54.16
CA SER A 666 -11.29 -20.92 54.53
C SER A 666 -11.82 -20.01 55.64
N ASN A 667 -13.13 -20.04 55.90
CA ASN A 667 -13.85 -19.06 56.72
C ASN A 667 -13.54 -17.60 56.31
N GLN A 668 -13.32 -17.38 55.01
CA GLN A 668 -13.06 -16.08 54.41
C GLN A 668 -14.05 -15.80 53.29
N ARG A 669 -14.19 -14.52 52.92
CA ARG A 669 -15.03 -14.08 51.79
C ARG A 669 -14.46 -14.46 50.42
N GLN A 670 -13.22 -14.94 50.39
CA GLN A 670 -12.51 -15.31 49.18
C GLN A 670 -11.85 -16.68 49.37
N THR A 671 -11.76 -17.45 48.30
CA THR A 671 -10.98 -18.69 48.25
C THR A 671 -10.33 -18.84 46.88
N GLN A 672 -9.21 -19.54 46.82
CA GLN A 672 -8.45 -19.78 45.58
C GLN A 672 -8.46 -21.27 45.25
N LEU A 673 -8.64 -21.57 43.97
CA LEU A 673 -8.75 -22.91 43.42
C LEU A 673 -7.80 -23.04 42.22
N GLY A 674 -6.97 -24.09 42.23
CA GLY A 674 -6.24 -24.51 41.04
C GLY A 674 -7.09 -25.51 40.26
N VAL A 675 -7.44 -25.17 39.03
CA VAL A 675 -8.26 -26.02 38.15
C VAL A 675 -7.41 -26.45 36.96
N ARG A 676 -7.33 -27.76 36.71
CA ARG A 676 -6.71 -28.32 35.50
C ARG A 676 -7.80 -28.91 34.64
N VAL A 677 -8.02 -28.34 33.46
CA VAL A 677 -9.05 -28.79 32.51
C VAL A 677 -8.36 -29.35 31.27
N HIS A 678 -8.76 -30.55 30.85
CA HIS A 678 -8.30 -31.17 29.60
C HIS A 678 -9.35 -31.00 28.49
N THR A 679 -8.91 -31.15 27.24
CA THR A 679 -9.74 -31.06 26.05
C THR A 679 -10.98 -31.96 26.12
N GLY A 680 -12.16 -31.36 26.04
CA GLY A 680 -13.44 -32.08 26.04
C GLY A 680 -13.95 -32.52 27.42
N GLU A 681 -13.22 -32.27 28.51
CA GLU A 681 -13.64 -32.62 29.87
C GLU A 681 -14.30 -31.41 30.57
N ASN A 682 -15.48 -31.63 31.15
CA ASN A 682 -16.13 -30.66 32.00
C ASN A 682 -15.74 -30.93 33.47
N VAL A 683 -14.94 -30.03 34.06
CA VAL A 683 -14.44 -30.19 35.43
C VAL A 683 -15.26 -29.32 36.38
N CYS A 684 -15.93 -29.96 37.34
CA CYS A 684 -16.80 -29.29 38.31
C CYS A 684 -16.19 -29.31 39.72
N HIS A 685 -16.22 -28.17 40.39
CA HIS A 685 -15.80 -28.01 41.78
C HIS A 685 -16.95 -27.52 42.65
N ASN A 686 -17.11 -28.17 43.78
CA ASN A 686 -18.08 -27.76 44.81
C ASN A 686 -17.41 -26.79 45.79
N LEU A 687 -18.06 -25.66 46.01
CA LEU A 687 -17.62 -24.57 46.86
C LEU A 687 -18.69 -24.35 47.93
N PRO A 688 -18.61 -25.07 49.07
CA PRO A 688 -19.54 -24.89 50.17
C PRO A 688 -19.34 -23.52 50.82
N PHE A 689 -20.44 -22.83 51.10
CA PHE A 689 -20.44 -21.54 51.77
C PHE A 689 -21.65 -21.40 52.69
N HIS A 690 -21.52 -20.55 53.69
CA HIS A 690 -22.60 -20.27 54.63
C HIS A 690 -22.89 -18.78 54.69
N VAL A 691 -24.16 -18.46 54.95
CA VAL A 691 -24.67 -17.10 55.08
C VAL A 691 -25.01 -16.85 56.55
N PHE A 692 -24.45 -15.78 57.12
CA PHE A 692 -24.79 -15.34 58.46
C PHE A 692 -26.11 -14.59 58.48
N ASP A 693 -26.71 -14.57 59.66
CA ASP A 693 -27.85 -13.72 59.92
C ASP A 693 -27.44 -12.23 59.81
N THR A 694 -28.05 -11.50 58.88
CA THR A 694 -27.66 -10.12 58.55
C THR A 694 -28.89 -9.25 58.33
N ALA A 695 -28.84 -7.96 58.69
CA ALA A 695 -29.99 -7.06 58.51
C ALA A 695 -30.41 -6.81 57.04
N ASP A 696 -29.68 -7.36 56.07
CA ASP A 696 -29.88 -7.12 54.64
C ASP A 696 -30.27 -8.41 53.93
N TYR A 697 -31.56 -8.74 54.00
CA TYR A 697 -32.18 -9.87 53.31
C TYR A 697 -32.78 -9.52 51.95
N ILE A 698 -32.70 -8.25 51.53
CA ILE A 698 -33.32 -7.79 50.26
C ILE A 698 -32.35 -7.99 49.09
N ARG A 699 -31.07 -7.65 49.29
CA ARG A 699 -30.08 -7.74 48.21
C ARG A 699 -29.59 -9.18 48.06
N PRO A 700 -29.53 -9.75 46.84
CA PRO A 700 -28.99 -11.09 46.66
C PRO A 700 -27.49 -11.12 47.01
N ILE A 701 -26.96 -12.30 47.32
CA ILE A 701 -25.53 -12.48 47.59
C ILE A 701 -24.83 -12.68 46.27
N SER A 702 -23.86 -11.82 45.96
CA SER A 702 -23.08 -11.93 44.73
C SER A 702 -21.98 -12.96 44.89
N PHE A 703 -21.92 -13.91 43.97
CA PHE A 703 -20.84 -14.89 43.82
C PHE A 703 -20.07 -14.55 42.54
N SER A 704 -18.79 -14.20 42.66
CA SER A 704 -17.93 -13.94 41.51
C SER A 704 -16.77 -14.93 41.44
N LEU A 705 -16.54 -15.45 40.26
CA LEU A 705 -15.38 -16.26 39.90
C LEU A 705 -14.50 -15.40 39.00
N ARG A 706 -13.27 -15.16 39.42
CA ARG A 706 -12.23 -14.52 38.60
C ARG A 706 -11.20 -15.54 38.24
N PHE A 707 -10.77 -15.59 36.98
CA PHE A 707 -9.83 -16.61 36.54
C PHE A 707 -8.65 -16.01 35.79
N LYS A 708 -7.53 -16.73 35.82
CA LYS A 708 -6.31 -16.42 35.10
C LYS A 708 -5.67 -17.72 34.60
N ILE A 709 -5.10 -17.70 33.40
CA ILE A 709 -4.28 -18.80 32.88
C ILE A 709 -2.92 -18.76 33.60
N ASN A 710 -2.44 -19.92 34.06
CA ASN A 710 -1.19 -20.00 34.84
C ASN A 710 0.07 -19.87 33.98
N ASP A 711 0.10 -20.50 32.80
CA ASP A 711 1.21 -20.35 31.86
C ASP A 711 0.94 -19.19 30.89
N THR A 712 1.52 -18.03 31.19
CA THR A 712 1.40 -16.83 30.36
C THR A 712 2.58 -16.62 29.41
N GLU A 713 3.63 -17.44 29.51
CA GLU A 713 4.87 -17.23 28.73
C GLU A 713 4.90 -18.07 27.46
N SER A 714 4.59 -19.36 27.55
CA SER A 714 4.53 -20.27 26.39
C SER A 714 3.13 -20.80 26.14
N GLY A 715 2.23 -20.65 27.11
CA GLY A 715 0.89 -21.21 27.06
C GLY A 715 -0.08 -20.44 26.15
N PRO A 716 -1.33 -20.91 26.06
CA PRO A 716 -2.37 -20.24 25.30
C PRO A 716 -2.71 -18.84 25.86
N VAL A 717 -3.25 -17.98 24.99
CA VAL A 717 -3.76 -16.66 25.35
C VAL A 717 -5.28 -16.71 25.44
N LEU A 718 -5.86 -15.93 26.36
CA LEU A 718 -7.31 -15.80 26.44
C LEU A 718 -7.81 -14.96 25.28
N ASP A 719 -8.92 -15.37 24.67
CA ASP A 719 -9.60 -14.60 23.62
C ASP A 719 -9.89 -13.15 24.07
N GLU A 720 -9.66 -12.20 23.16
CA GLU A 720 -9.74 -10.78 23.44
C GLU A 720 -11.19 -10.35 23.70
N GLY A 721 -11.45 -9.72 24.84
CA GLY A 721 -12.81 -9.36 25.24
C GLY A 721 -13.58 -10.51 25.90
N TRP A 722 -13.01 -11.71 25.99
CA TRP A 722 -13.61 -12.80 26.76
C TRP A 722 -13.62 -12.46 28.26
N PRO A 723 -14.75 -12.61 28.96
CA PRO A 723 -14.89 -12.10 30.32
C PRO A 723 -14.05 -12.92 31.32
N THR A 724 -12.99 -12.34 31.86
CA THR A 724 -12.15 -12.95 32.93
C THR A 724 -12.84 -13.08 34.29
N THR A 725 -14.08 -12.58 34.39
CA THR A 725 -14.89 -12.62 35.60
C THR A 725 -16.30 -13.08 35.29
N PHE A 726 -16.70 -14.20 35.89
CA PHE A 726 -18.07 -14.69 35.85
C PHE A 726 -18.80 -14.32 37.15
N LYS A 727 -19.98 -13.72 37.07
CA LYS A 727 -20.77 -13.34 38.27
C LYS A 727 -22.16 -13.93 38.20
N ARG A 728 -22.58 -14.57 39.28
CA ARG A 728 -23.97 -14.98 39.51
C ARG A 728 -24.39 -14.52 40.89
N SER A 729 -25.68 -14.36 41.11
CA SER A 729 -26.22 -14.01 42.42
C SER A 729 -27.16 -15.10 42.90
N VAL A 730 -27.16 -15.34 44.20
CA VAL A 730 -28.13 -16.19 44.87
C VAL A 730 -29.06 -15.31 45.70
N SER A 731 -30.36 -15.42 45.44
CA SER A 731 -31.37 -14.60 46.10
C SER A 731 -31.72 -15.17 47.47
N VAL A 732 -32.02 -14.26 48.39
CA VAL A 732 -32.66 -14.62 49.65
C VAL A 732 -34.15 -14.77 49.38
N TRP A 733 -34.72 -15.91 49.79
CA TRP A 733 -36.12 -16.27 49.56
C TRP A 733 -36.96 -16.08 50.82
N GLY A 734 -38.23 -15.76 50.63
CA GLY A 734 -39.27 -15.94 51.65
C GLY A 734 -39.39 -14.85 52.72
N VAL A 735 -38.60 -13.78 52.69
CA VAL A 735 -38.80 -12.71 53.67
C VAL A 735 -40.06 -11.94 53.26
N TYR A 736 -41.13 -11.97 54.06
CA TYR A 736 -42.41 -11.25 53.87
C TYR A 736 -43.48 -11.88 52.93
N CYS A 737 -43.50 -13.20 52.71
CA CYS A 737 -44.50 -13.89 51.86
C CYS A 737 -45.69 -14.54 52.64
N GLY A 738 -46.03 -14.08 53.84
CA GLY A 738 -47.11 -14.69 54.63
C GLY A 738 -46.72 -15.99 55.35
N GLU A 739 -47.72 -16.79 55.77
CA GLU A 739 -47.55 -18.02 56.57
C GLU A 739 -47.26 -19.29 55.74
N ASP A 740 -47.53 -19.26 54.43
CA ASP A 740 -47.32 -20.38 53.51
C ASP A 740 -45.96 -20.33 52.81
N ASP A 741 -45.13 -19.32 53.11
CA ASP A 741 -43.81 -19.06 52.54
C ASP A 741 -43.79 -18.95 51.00
N VAL A 742 -44.95 -18.76 50.33
CA VAL A 742 -45.06 -18.69 48.87
C VAL A 742 -45.54 -17.31 48.43
N CYS A 743 -44.62 -16.47 47.96
CA CYS A 743 -44.98 -15.15 47.41
C CYS A 743 -45.78 -15.26 46.10
N VAL A 744 -47.07 -14.94 46.14
CA VAL A 744 -47.95 -14.81 44.98
C VAL A 744 -48.07 -13.34 44.56
N THR A 745 -47.55 -13.02 43.38
CA THR A 745 -47.50 -11.65 42.83
C THR A 745 -48.52 -11.47 41.70
N ASP A 746 -49.06 -10.27 41.53
CA ASP A 746 -49.89 -9.90 40.38
C ASP A 746 -49.35 -8.62 39.75
N LEU A 747 -48.41 -8.80 38.80
CA LEU A 747 -47.76 -7.71 38.07
C LEU A 747 -48.62 -7.29 36.88
N VAL A 748 -49.19 -6.10 36.97
CA VAL A 748 -50.02 -5.50 35.92
C VAL A 748 -49.24 -4.39 35.24
N LEU A 749 -49.04 -4.56 33.94
CA LEU A 749 -48.35 -3.61 33.07
C LEU A 749 -49.34 -2.87 32.18
N GLN A 750 -49.29 -1.54 32.21
CA GLN A 750 -50.03 -0.68 31.29
C GLN A 750 -49.06 0.26 30.60
N ALA A 751 -49.04 0.25 29.26
CA ALA A 751 -48.17 1.11 28.48
C ALA A 751 -48.99 2.09 27.63
N HIS A 752 -48.56 3.33 27.60
CA HIS A 752 -49.11 4.39 26.78
C HIS A 752 -47.98 5.05 26.00
N MET A 753 -48.22 5.30 24.72
CA MET A 753 -47.28 6.00 23.86
C MET A 753 -47.87 7.36 23.51
N ASP A 754 -47.00 8.36 23.36
CA ASP A 754 -47.42 9.69 22.90
C ASP A 754 -47.74 9.75 21.39
N ILE A 755 -47.63 8.62 20.69
CA ILE A 755 -48.01 8.42 19.29
C ILE A 755 -49.17 7.42 19.18
N SER A 756 -49.97 7.56 18.13
CA SER A 756 -51.05 6.65 17.78
C SER A 756 -50.68 5.90 16.50
N GLY A 757 -50.40 4.60 16.63
CA GLY A 757 -50.11 3.69 15.53
C GLY A 757 -50.40 2.24 15.93
N THR A 758 -50.64 1.37 14.95
CA THR A 758 -50.86 -0.06 15.18
C THR A 758 -49.91 -0.89 14.30
N ARG A 759 -49.84 -2.21 14.52
CA ARG A 759 -49.05 -3.09 13.63
C ARG A 759 -49.50 -3.03 12.16
N GLN A 760 -50.77 -2.72 11.91
CA GLN A 760 -51.35 -2.66 10.56
C GLN A 760 -51.21 -1.25 9.93
N GLN A 761 -51.04 -0.22 10.76
CA GLN A 761 -50.78 1.15 10.34
C GLN A 761 -49.70 1.76 11.25
N PRO A 762 -48.41 1.48 10.96
CA PRO A 762 -47.31 1.97 11.78
C PRO A 762 -47.17 3.49 11.65
N TYR A 763 -46.91 4.16 12.77
CA TYR A 763 -46.64 5.59 12.76
C TYR A 763 -45.19 5.82 12.32
N VAL A 764 -45.00 6.52 11.20
CA VAL A 764 -43.67 6.89 10.68
C VAL A 764 -43.25 8.22 11.29
N ILE A 765 -42.16 8.21 12.05
CA ILE A 765 -41.60 9.42 12.68
C ILE A 765 -40.98 10.30 11.58
N ARG A 766 -41.45 11.56 11.45
CA ARG A 766 -41.00 12.56 10.47
C ARG A 766 -40.51 13.85 11.15
N SER A 767 -39.86 14.71 10.36
CA SER A 767 -38.99 15.82 10.80
C SER A 767 -39.53 16.92 11.75
N PRO A 768 -40.83 17.08 12.11
CA PRO A 768 -41.15 17.97 13.24
C PRO A 768 -41.09 17.27 14.61
N ARG A 769 -41.18 15.94 14.70
CA ARG A 769 -41.26 15.21 15.98
C ARG A 769 -39.96 14.44 16.25
N ARG A 770 -39.11 15.02 17.10
CA ARG A 770 -37.73 14.53 17.38
C ARG A 770 -37.62 13.51 18.51
N ARG A 771 -38.68 13.39 19.31
CA ARG A 771 -38.71 12.56 20.52
C ARG A 771 -39.97 11.70 20.54
N LEU A 772 -39.81 10.48 21.03
CA LEU A 772 -40.88 9.53 21.31
C LEU A 772 -40.87 9.23 22.81
N ALA A 773 -42.02 9.28 23.46
CA ALA A 773 -42.15 8.96 24.88
C ALA A 773 -43.09 7.77 25.08
N VAL A 774 -42.60 6.78 25.82
CA VAL A 774 -43.39 5.61 26.24
C VAL A 774 -43.54 5.67 27.75
N GLU A 775 -44.76 5.90 28.22
CA GLU A 775 -45.11 5.85 29.63
C GLU A 775 -45.60 4.45 29.98
N VAL A 776 -44.92 3.80 30.92
CA VAL A 776 -45.22 2.46 31.38
C VAL A 776 -45.57 2.53 32.86
N GLN A 777 -46.79 2.18 33.20
CA GLN A 777 -47.25 2.02 34.57
C GLN A 777 -47.18 0.54 34.94
N LEU A 778 -46.35 0.23 35.94
CA LEU A 778 -46.22 -1.10 36.52
C LEU A 778 -46.85 -1.07 37.92
N GLN A 779 -47.80 -1.96 38.15
CA GLN A 779 -48.47 -2.13 39.43
C GLN A 779 -48.33 -3.57 39.91
N ASN A 780 -47.96 -3.78 41.17
CA ASN A 780 -48.07 -5.08 41.82
C ASN A 780 -49.29 -5.10 42.75
N ARG A 781 -50.25 -5.99 42.51
CA ARG A 781 -51.55 -5.97 43.23
C ARG A 781 -51.64 -6.96 44.39
N LEU A 782 -50.72 -7.91 44.49
CA LEU A 782 -50.69 -8.92 45.54
C LEU A 782 -49.42 -8.77 46.40
N GLU A 783 -48.73 -9.88 46.72
CA GLU A 783 -47.56 -9.89 47.61
C GLU A 783 -46.31 -9.34 46.92
N ASN A 784 -45.26 -9.09 47.70
CA ASN A 784 -44.03 -8.47 47.20
C ASN A 784 -43.41 -9.25 46.03
N ALA A 785 -43.18 -8.55 44.91
CA ALA A 785 -42.46 -9.09 43.77
C ALA A 785 -40.97 -8.76 43.88
N TYR A 786 -40.15 -9.80 43.98
CA TYR A 786 -38.69 -9.69 44.04
C TYR A 786 -38.07 -9.83 42.64
N ASN A 787 -37.00 -9.07 42.38
CA ASN A 787 -36.27 -9.08 41.12
C ASN A 787 -37.13 -8.72 39.88
N THR A 788 -38.14 -7.86 40.06
CA THR A 788 -39.02 -7.40 38.99
C THR A 788 -38.23 -6.64 37.92
N SER A 789 -38.26 -7.12 36.68
CA SER A 789 -37.61 -6.51 35.52
C SER A 789 -38.63 -6.05 34.48
N LEU A 790 -38.40 -4.88 33.88
CA LEU A 790 -39.18 -4.38 32.76
C LEU A 790 -38.30 -4.38 31.49
N THR A 791 -38.72 -5.12 30.47
CA THR A 791 -37.99 -5.23 29.19
C THR A 791 -38.78 -4.56 28.08
N LEU A 792 -38.14 -3.63 27.36
CA LEU A 792 -38.73 -2.91 26.23
C LEU A 792 -37.94 -3.24 24.95
N HIS A 793 -38.63 -3.70 23.90
CA HIS A 793 -38.05 -3.95 22.59
C HIS A 793 -38.39 -2.83 21.61
N TYR A 794 -37.40 -2.27 20.92
CA TYR A 794 -37.56 -1.18 19.96
C TYR A 794 -36.66 -1.36 18.72
N SER A 795 -36.97 -0.66 17.63
CA SER A 795 -36.23 -0.74 16.35
C SER A 795 -34.86 -0.06 16.41
N HIS A 796 -33.89 -0.51 15.60
CA HIS A 796 -32.54 0.07 15.50
C HIS A 796 -32.49 1.57 15.19
N ASN A 797 -33.53 2.13 14.56
CA ASN A 797 -33.62 3.56 14.25
C ASN A 797 -33.98 4.47 15.46
N LEU A 798 -34.26 3.88 16.62
CA LEU A 798 -34.57 4.60 17.86
C LEU A 798 -33.43 4.40 18.86
N HIS A 799 -32.91 5.50 19.40
CA HIS A 799 -31.92 5.47 20.47
C HIS A 799 -32.56 5.82 21.81
N PHE A 800 -32.34 4.97 22.81
CA PHE A 800 -32.72 5.26 24.18
C PHE A 800 -31.96 6.49 24.68
N SER A 801 -32.69 7.51 25.13
CA SER A 801 -32.11 8.77 25.60
C SER A 801 -32.16 8.88 27.12
N SER A 802 -33.32 8.61 27.72
CA SER A 802 -33.47 8.75 29.17
C SER A 802 -34.66 7.96 29.72
N LEU A 803 -34.58 7.66 31.02
CA LEU A 803 -35.64 7.07 31.83
C LEU A 803 -35.95 8.02 32.98
N SER A 804 -37.21 8.41 33.13
CA SER A 804 -37.71 9.09 34.33
C SER A 804 -38.69 8.20 35.07
N ILE A 805 -38.53 8.12 36.40
CA ILE A 805 -39.36 7.26 37.25
C ILE A 805 -40.14 8.16 38.20
N ARG A 806 -41.46 8.02 38.20
CA ARG A 806 -42.37 8.66 39.14
C ARG A 806 -43.03 7.59 39.99
N VAL A 807 -42.73 7.60 41.28
CA VAL A 807 -43.36 6.70 42.25
C VAL A 807 -44.68 7.32 42.68
N ARG A 808 -45.81 6.71 42.33
CA ARG A 808 -47.15 7.18 42.75
C ARG A 808 -47.56 6.57 44.09
N SER A 809 -47.15 5.34 44.36
CA SER A 809 -47.30 4.65 45.66
C SER A 809 -46.24 3.54 45.78
N THR A 810 -46.14 2.89 46.94
CA THR A 810 -45.23 1.75 47.18
C THR A 810 -45.44 0.56 46.25
N HIS A 811 -46.60 0.48 45.58
CA HIS A 811 -46.99 -0.64 44.72
C HIS A 811 -47.20 -0.22 43.25
N THR A 812 -47.09 1.08 42.94
CA THR A 812 -47.36 1.62 41.60
C THR A 812 -46.26 2.58 41.18
N HIS A 813 -45.55 2.17 40.13
CA HIS A 813 -44.45 2.92 39.54
C HIS A 813 -44.81 3.32 38.11
N THR A 814 -44.57 4.59 37.77
CA THR A 814 -44.69 5.10 36.40
C THR A 814 -43.30 5.37 35.85
N HIS A 815 -42.96 4.70 34.76
CA HIS A 815 -41.68 4.80 34.06
C HIS A 815 -41.90 5.47 32.71
N THR A 816 -41.31 6.63 32.46
CA THR A 816 -41.36 7.29 31.15
C THR A 816 -40.02 7.12 30.45
N PHE A 817 -40.00 6.35 29.37
CA PHE A 817 -38.86 6.10 28.50
C PHE A 817 -38.89 7.09 27.34
N THR A 818 -37.78 7.78 27.08
CA THR A 818 -37.66 8.72 25.96
C THR A 818 -36.68 8.19 24.92
N PHE A 819 -37.07 8.23 23.65
CA PHE A 819 -36.27 7.80 22.51
C PHE A 819 -36.06 8.95 21.51
N LEU A 820 -34.90 8.95 20.85
CA LEU A 820 -34.51 9.91 19.82
C LEU A 820 -34.30 9.21 18.47
N HIS A 821 -34.56 9.93 17.38
CA HIS A 821 -34.36 9.46 16.01
C HIS A 821 -32.94 9.80 15.50
N LEU A 822 -32.35 8.87 14.73
CA LEU A 822 -30.94 8.85 14.31
C LEU A 822 -30.45 10.11 13.57
N SER A 823 -31.32 10.80 12.83
CA SER A 823 -30.95 11.92 11.96
C SER A 823 -30.44 13.19 12.68
N HIS A 824 -30.42 13.22 14.03
CA HIS A 824 -30.04 14.43 14.80
C HIS A 824 -29.15 14.17 16.03
N LEU A 825 -28.53 12.99 16.19
CA LEU A 825 -27.56 12.76 17.27
C LEU A 825 -26.34 13.71 17.20
N ALA A 826 -26.03 14.26 16.02
CA ALA A 826 -24.98 15.26 15.83
C ALA A 826 -25.25 16.60 16.53
N ASP A 827 -26.52 17.01 16.69
CA ASP A 827 -26.85 18.31 17.29
C ASP A 827 -26.83 18.30 18.83
N ALA A 828 -27.09 17.14 19.45
CA ALA A 828 -27.18 17.03 20.91
C ALA A 828 -25.80 17.01 21.61
N LEU A 829 -24.75 16.55 20.93
CA LEU A 829 -23.38 16.54 21.45
C LEU A 829 -22.73 17.95 21.48
N ILE A 830 -23.32 18.93 20.79
CA ILE A 830 -22.78 20.29 20.72
C ILE A 830 -23.19 21.15 21.94
N GLN A 831 -24.21 20.76 22.72
CA GLN A 831 -24.73 21.59 23.82
C GLN A 831 -24.20 21.26 25.23
N THR A 832 -23.29 20.30 25.38
CA THR A 832 -22.64 20.00 26.67
C THR A 832 -21.17 20.40 26.67
N GLN A 833 -20.87 21.69 26.47
CA GLN A 833 -19.63 22.31 26.97
C GLN A 833 -19.94 23.03 28.30
N PRO A 834 -19.05 22.99 29.30
CA PRO A 834 -19.28 23.69 30.55
C PRO A 834 -19.18 25.20 30.34
N THR A 835 -20.18 25.92 30.83
CA THR A 835 -20.22 27.38 30.91
C THR A 835 -18.99 27.92 31.66
N ALA A 836 -18.28 28.83 31.00
CA ALA A 836 -17.15 29.58 31.53
C ALA A 836 -17.50 30.41 32.78
N MET A 837 -16.57 30.47 33.73
CA MET A 837 -16.60 31.41 34.86
C MET A 837 -16.39 32.86 34.40
N PRO A 838 -16.98 33.87 35.09
CA PRO A 838 -16.84 35.27 34.70
C PRO A 838 -15.61 35.92 35.35
N GLY A 839 -14.85 36.66 34.55
CA GLY A 839 -14.23 37.94 34.95
C GLY A 839 -12.88 37.90 35.66
N LEU A 840 -11.80 38.14 34.90
CA LEU A 840 -10.63 38.89 35.36
C LEU A 840 -10.12 39.74 34.19
N GLY A 841 -10.10 41.07 34.39
CA GLY A 841 -9.74 42.08 33.40
C GLY A 841 -8.25 42.11 33.06
N PRO A 842 -7.86 42.89 32.04
CA PRO A 842 -6.52 42.86 31.48
C PRO A 842 -5.55 43.69 32.32
N ALA A 843 -4.36 43.14 32.60
CA ALA A 843 -3.21 43.90 33.06
C ALA A 843 -2.16 43.98 31.93
N PRO A 844 -1.47 45.11 31.76
CA PRO A 844 -0.67 45.39 30.57
C PRO A 844 0.75 44.81 30.68
N LEU A 845 1.30 44.46 29.52
CA LEU A 845 2.72 44.16 29.31
C LEU A 845 3.62 45.33 29.76
N PRO A 846 4.80 45.01 30.30
CA PRO A 846 5.99 45.76 29.90
C PRO A 846 7.14 44.84 29.47
N VAL A 847 7.70 45.19 28.30
CA VAL A 847 9.07 45.05 27.77
C VAL A 847 9.79 43.72 27.95
#